data_AF-A0A4Q8U8S2-F1
#
_entry.id   AF-A0A4Q8U8S2-F1
#
_cell.length_a   1.000
_cell.length_b   1.000
_cell.length_c   1.000
_cell.angle_alpha   90.00
_cell.angle_beta   90.00
_cell.angle_gamma   90.00
#
_symmetry.space_group_name_H-M   'P 1'
#
loop_
_entity.id
_entity.type
_entity.pdbx_description
1 polymer ?
#
loop_
_entity_poly.entity_id
_entity_poly.type
_entity_poly.pdbx_seq_one_letter_code
_entity_poly.pdbx_strand_id
1 'polypeptide(L)'
;MIFRRFFAPSHTSKDPQKRLLAIDELNPEKANEKTFLHELAFNDDDSKVSIAALQKLNSFALWQKMAQTAKCPVVKKSAEKQVRDTLLGMSDTSLSVKEKEAFVAESANMELVQSIIEHDSQLRANDGLMQKLIEKFDKPNFTQYAFLNGSESLQHHIIQSTQDASFLQKLEKKSRKSDVHASIVDRLDDLKLLAQKPISVRKDVTLCLSKYQALLDKVDVGLVKSSRAALVSEYNTLAQSFNCFDDAERDALVEKFERIDGQIERHLERILPEWEAKQAQERLTELVALCHQQHEHAVKQVHWLYSSRLVEATLADVAGVNEAVRSVEATLTELEKHQGEKNGISAVHRSLSDLVKKLDAFSMQQQYAQKLVSIVEEAKLLAQRFTMAIDAESGSEATDTSVLLSAFDDIKSQWKNHATSLELIPAAINEQWREVTGLFKAHMDAKSKALSSQLKQCRKLINVVETLIEQGKYRGALSKFSDLETGYSELPKGAQDRVSKRFASIKESIEKVSGWQAFLVSDKKPALLEEARILAQETVEKIDARAAHIRRLRKQWMQLGESSSEDTTALDKAFDDALEKAFAPCRMFYAKQEQERNAALEARRQLVTSLSTLPSDIPMQKLAKELDVLKQKWFNAGHVDKSKYHEVKAAWQNAFKPLQQKVDGWYQDNKSQKLALIAKANELVGSDDVQAAAENAQQLQKAWKLVGHAGRRDESQLWSAFKEANDKIFGELHAVKNAQHNENEALLNTLLNKVIEVKAQLSEVGQSEISVISSALNDIQEQAYSLPKVLKGKVQSEVSGVHRAIDTMQQERSHKRLHERTNALITLLRAGTDGVVSDDISEALGRRWLNAIDGDVESNQSRHWLTVALEAAVDLPTPSEDSTLRTDVQLSMMTAKLERGEIATADLLFEKWLAHGAVSKAEEGLLERIEQVLAANPEIVE
;
A
#
# COMPACT_ATOMS: atom_id res chain seq x y z
N MET A 1 83.71 -64.00 -92.27
CA MET A 1 84.35 -63.33 -91.12
C MET A 1 84.32 -64.27 -89.91
N ILE A 2 85.40 -65.01 -89.66
CA ILE A 2 85.44 -66.23 -88.82
C ILE A 2 85.88 -65.98 -87.34
N PHE A 3 86.15 -64.74 -86.92
CA PHE A 3 86.65 -64.44 -85.57
C PHE A 3 85.62 -63.97 -84.52
N ARG A 4 84.30 -64.05 -84.78
CA ARG A 4 83.26 -63.67 -83.79
C ARG A 4 82.84 -64.78 -82.81
N ARG A 5 83.52 -65.94 -82.80
CA ARG A 5 83.13 -67.13 -82.00
C ARG A 5 84.04 -67.49 -80.80
N PHE A 6 85.05 -66.68 -80.47
CA PHE A 6 85.96 -66.96 -79.34
C PHE A 6 85.95 -65.95 -78.19
N PHE A 7 85.16 -64.88 -78.28
CA PHE A 7 84.97 -63.95 -77.18
C PHE A 7 83.47 -63.70 -77.00
N ALA A 8 82.85 -64.41 -76.06
CA ALA A 8 81.55 -63.98 -75.53
C ALA A 8 81.77 -62.59 -74.91
N PRO A 9 80.84 -61.63 -75.11
CA PRO A 9 80.97 -60.31 -74.51
C PRO A 9 81.24 -60.42 -73.01
N SER A 10 82.20 -59.66 -72.49
CA SER A 10 82.64 -59.75 -71.08
C SER A 10 81.49 -59.62 -70.08
N HIS A 11 80.45 -58.87 -70.44
CA HIS A 11 79.24 -58.65 -69.66
C HIS A 11 78.31 -59.88 -69.54
N THR A 12 78.46 -60.94 -70.34
CA THR A 12 77.66 -62.18 -70.22
C THR A 12 78.45 -63.34 -69.59
N SER A 13 79.61 -63.06 -69.00
CA SER A 13 80.45 -64.07 -68.35
C SER A 13 79.75 -64.71 -67.15
N LYS A 14 79.98 -66.01 -66.91
CA LYS A 14 79.53 -66.70 -65.69
C LYS A 14 80.26 -66.24 -64.42
N ASP A 15 81.38 -65.54 -64.57
CA ASP A 15 82.20 -65.02 -63.48
C ASP A 15 81.77 -63.57 -63.14
N PRO A 16 81.24 -63.31 -61.92
CA PRO A 16 80.82 -61.98 -61.49
C PRO A 16 81.95 -60.94 -61.54
N GLN A 17 83.21 -61.32 -61.28
CA GLN A 17 84.33 -60.37 -61.34
C GLN A 17 84.58 -59.87 -62.76
N LYS A 18 84.42 -60.74 -63.77
CA LYS A 18 84.53 -60.34 -65.18
C LYS A 18 83.38 -59.43 -65.61
N ARG A 19 82.17 -59.65 -65.09
CA ARG A 19 81.03 -58.75 -65.35
C ARG A 19 81.20 -57.39 -64.69
N LEU A 20 81.76 -57.31 -63.47
CA LEU A 20 82.11 -56.05 -62.82
C LEU A 20 83.12 -55.24 -63.64
N LEU A 21 84.20 -55.89 -64.10
CA LEU A 21 85.19 -55.24 -64.98
C LEU A 21 84.56 -54.81 -66.32
N ALA A 22 83.61 -55.59 -66.85
CA ALA A 22 82.89 -55.22 -68.06
C ALA A 22 82.03 -53.96 -67.87
N ILE A 23 81.42 -53.77 -66.69
CA ILE A 23 80.63 -52.56 -66.37
C ILE A 23 81.52 -51.31 -66.44
N ASP A 24 82.79 -51.40 -66.05
CA ASP A 24 83.71 -50.26 -66.12
C ASP A 24 83.97 -49.80 -67.57
N GLU A 25 84.02 -50.74 -68.52
CA GLU A 25 84.24 -50.49 -69.95
C GLU A 25 82.96 -50.08 -70.72
N LEU A 26 81.76 -50.39 -70.20
CA LEU A 26 80.48 -50.07 -70.85
C LEU A 26 80.13 -48.58 -70.72
N ASN A 27 79.71 -47.97 -71.83
CA ASN A 27 79.29 -46.57 -71.87
C ASN A 27 77.75 -46.44 -71.89
N PRO A 28 77.13 -45.81 -70.87
CA PRO A 28 75.68 -45.64 -70.80
C PRO A 28 75.08 -44.74 -71.88
N GLU A 29 75.88 -43.95 -72.61
CA GLU A 29 75.42 -43.08 -73.70
C GLU A 29 75.17 -43.84 -75.02
N LYS A 30 75.71 -45.05 -75.16
CA LYS A 30 75.49 -45.88 -76.35
C LYS A 30 74.30 -46.81 -76.13
N ALA A 31 73.29 -46.72 -77.00
CA ALA A 31 72.02 -47.47 -76.87
C ALA A 31 72.19 -48.98 -76.60
N ASN A 32 73.08 -49.65 -77.35
CA ASN A 32 73.32 -51.09 -77.18
C ASN A 32 73.98 -51.42 -75.84
N GLU A 33 74.99 -50.63 -75.44
CA GLU A 33 75.74 -50.83 -74.19
C GLU A 33 74.89 -50.48 -72.96
N LYS A 34 74.05 -49.45 -73.07
CA LYS A 34 73.03 -49.11 -72.08
C LYS A 34 72.05 -50.26 -71.84
N THR A 35 71.64 -50.96 -72.90
CA THR A 35 70.73 -52.11 -72.80
C THR A 35 71.39 -53.27 -72.03
N PHE A 36 72.68 -53.50 -72.25
CA PHE A 36 73.45 -54.49 -71.47
C PHE A 36 73.57 -54.10 -70.00
N LEU A 37 73.82 -52.83 -69.71
CA LEU A 37 73.80 -52.32 -68.34
C LEU A 37 72.42 -52.48 -67.69
N HIS A 38 71.32 -52.28 -68.42
CA HIS A 38 69.96 -52.52 -67.91
C HIS A 38 69.73 -54.00 -67.56
N GLU A 39 70.13 -54.93 -68.43
CA GLU A 39 70.05 -56.37 -68.14
C GLU A 39 70.84 -56.73 -66.87
N LEU A 40 72.08 -56.25 -66.74
CA LEU A 40 72.91 -56.46 -65.55
C LEU A 40 72.31 -55.82 -64.28
N ALA A 41 71.69 -54.66 -64.41
CA ALA A 41 71.08 -53.94 -63.29
C ALA A 41 69.84 -54.64 -62.72
N PHE A 42 68.99 -55.22 -63.56
CA PHE A 42 67.68 -55.75 -63.15
C PHE A 42 67.61 -57.28 -63.03
N ASN A 43 68.43 -58.01 -63.79
CA ASN A 43 68.30 -59.46 -63.97
C ASN A 43 69.55 -60.26 -63.58
N ASP A 44 70.56 -59.65 -62.97
CA ASP A 44 71.79 -60.37 -62.55
C ASP A 44 71.61 -61.07 -61.19
N ASP A 45 72.17 -62.28 -61.08
CA ASP A 45 72.12 -63.07 -59.85
C ASP A 45 73.08 -62.55 -58.76
N ASP A 46 74.12 -61.78 -59.12
CA ASP A 46 75.09 -61.23 -58.18
C ASP A 46 74.76 -59.78 -57.79
N SER A 47 74.52 -59.58 -56.49
CA SER A 47 74.15 -58.27 -55.94
C SER A 47 75.16 -57.15 -56.21
N LYS A 48 76.47 -57.45 -56.28
CA LYS A 48 77.50 -56.43 -56.55
C LYS A 48 77.48 -56.01 -58.02
N VAL A 49 77.23 -56.96 -58.92
CA VAL A 49 77.09 -56.69 -60.36
C VAL A 49 75.87 -55.80 -60.63
N SER A 50 74.71 -56.12 -60.05
CA SER A 50 73.51 -55.28 -60.20
C SER A 50 73.69 -53.88 -59.65
N ILE A 51 74.31 -53.73 -58.48
CA ILE A 51 74.59 -52.41 -57.88
C ILE A 51 75.57 -51.62 -58.74
N ALA A 52 76.65 -52.24 -59.23
CA ALA A 52 77.62 -51.58 -60.10
C ALA A 52 77.00 -51.14 -61.44
N ALA A 53 76.12 -51.95 -62.03
CA ALA A 53 75.41 -51.60 -63.25
C ALA A 53 74.42 -50.44 -63.04
N LEU A 54 73.71 -50.42 -61.90
CA LEU A 54 72.85 -49.31 -61.50
C LEU A 54 73.65 -48.02 -61.24
N GLN A 55 74.82 -48.12 -60.61
CA GLN A 55 75.75 -47.00 -60.42
C GLN A 55 76.23 -46.45 -61.76
N LYS A 56 76.57 -47.33 -62.71
CA LYS A 56 77.03 -46.94 -64.05
C LYS A 56 75.92 -46.28 -64.88
N LEU A 57 74.69 -46.75 -64.77
CA LEU A 57 73.51 -46.15 -65.43
C LEU A 57 73.10 -44.82 -64.80
N ASN A 58 73.43 -44.63 -63.52
CA ASN A 58 73.19 -43.43 -62.72
C ASN A 58 71.83 -42.76 -62.93
N SER A 59 70.74 -43.54 -63.00
CA SER A 59 69.41 -43.04 -63.29
C SER A 59 68.48 -43.20 -62.08
N PHE A 60 67.93 -42.08 -61.60
CA PHE A 60 67.01 -42.07 -60.45
C PHE A 60 65.80 -42.99 -60.66
N ALA A 61 65.15 -42.96 -61.84
CA ALA A 61 64.01 -43.80 -62.13
C ALA A 61 64.34 -45.30 -62.05
N LEU A 62 65.58 -45.70 -62.39
CA LEU A 62 66.02 -47.09 -62.31
C LEU A 62 66.32 -47.50 -60.86
N TRP A 63 66.96 -46.61 -60.09
CA TRP A 63 67.15 -46.80 -58.67
C TRP A 63 65.81 -46.88 -57.93
N GLN A 64 64.85 -46.01 -58.25
CA GLN A 64 63.49 -46.02 -57.69
C GLN A 64 62.75 -47.30 -58.04
N LYS A 65 62.80 -47.74 -59.30
CA LYS A 65 62.21 -49.02 -59.73
C LYS A 65 62.85 -50.19 -58.99
N MET A 66 64.16 -50.22 -58.84
CA MET A 66 64.86 -51.28 -58.09
C MET A 66 64.56 -51.26 -56.59
N ALA A 67 64.41 -50.09 -55.97
CA ALA A 67 63.96 -49.98 -54.58
C ALA A 67 62.57 -50.63 -54.38
N GLN A 68 61.71 -50.57 -55.40
CA GLN A 68 60.37 -51.17 -55.37
C GLN A 68 60.36 -52.66 -55.75
N THR A 69 61.15 -53.07 -56.76
CA THR A 69 61.01 -54.39 -57.40
C THR A 69 62.13 -55.38 -57.13
N ALA A 70 63.26 -54.97 -56.53
CA ALA A 70 64.40 -55.86 -56.30
C ALA A 70 64.07 -56.97 -55.31
N LYS A 71 64.34 -58.23 -55.70
CA LYS A 71 64.13 -59.41 -54.85
C LYS A 71 65.30 -59.64 -53.88
N CYS A 72 66.52 -59.24 -54.26
CA CYS A 72 67.69 -59.36 -53.40
C CYS A 72 67.67 -58.26 -52.30
N PRO A 73 67.72 -58.61 -51.01
CA PRO A 73 67.67 -57.63 -49.91
C PRO A 73 68.80 -56.60 -49.96
N VAL A 74 69.99 -57.03 -50.39
CA VAL A 74 71.18 -56.17 -50.46
C VAL A 74 71.02 -55.12 -51.57
N VAL A 75 70.54 -55.52 -52.75
CA VAL A 75 70.27 -54.61 -53.87
C VAL A 75 69.12 -53.68 -53.54
N LYS A 76 68.04 -54.20 -52.94
CA LYS A 76 66.88 -53.39 -52.51
C LYS A 76 67.28 -52.32 -51.50
N LYS A 77 68.00 -52.68 -50.43
CA LYS A 77 68.46 -51.73 -49.40
C LYS A 77 69.44 -50.69 -49.98
N SER A 78 70.30 -51.09 -50.91
CA SER A 78 71.21 -50.17 -51.58
C SER A 78 70.47 -49.22 -52.51
N ALA A 79 69.45 -49.69 -53.22
CA ALA A 79 68.59 -48.86 -54.06
C ALA A 79 67.71 -47.91 -53.26
N GLU A 80 67.09 -48.36 -52.17
CA GLU A 80 66.35 -47.50 -51.23
C GLU A 80 67.24 -46.41 -50.63
N LYS A 81 68.48 -46.78 -50.24
CA LYS A 81 69.48 -45.82 -49.77
C LYS A 81 69.82 -44.81 -50.86
N GLN A 82 70.12 -45.26 -52.08
CA GLN A 82 70.45 -44.36 -53.19
C GLN A 82 69.29 -43.42 -53.54
N VAL A 83 68.04 -43.91 -53.55
CA VAL A 83 66.84 -43.09 -53.80
C VAL A 83 66.67 -42.05 -52.72
N ARG A 84 66.81 -42.43 -51.44
CA ARG A 84 66.76 -41.51 -50.30
C ARG A 84 67.87 -40.46 -50.39
N ASP A 85 69.11 -40.89 -50.57
CA ASP A 85 70.29 -40.01 -50.65
C ASP A 85 70.14 -39.04 -51.84
N THR A 86 69.59 -39.49 -52.97
CA THR A 86 69.32 -38.65 -54.14
C THR A 86 68.21 -37.61 -53.89
N LEU A 87 67.14 -37.98 -53.21
CA LEU A 87 66.06 -37.05 -52.85
C LEU A 87 66.53 -36.00 -51.83
N LEU A 88 67.40 -36.39 -50.90
CA LEU A 88 68.02 -35.51 -49.90
C LEU A 88 69.21 -34.69 -50.44
N GLY A 89 69.60 -34.88 -51.71
CA GLY A 89 70.72 -34.14 -52.33
C GLY A 89 72.10 -34.58 -51.85
N MET A 90 72.22 -35.80 -51.31
CA MET A 90 73.46 -36.41 -50.80
C MET A 90 74.15 -37.34 -51.82
N SER A 91 73.67 -37.38 -53.06
CA SER A 91 74.25 -38.19 -54.14
C SER A 91 74.72 -37.32 -55.31
N ASP A 92 75.53 -37.88 -56.19
CA ASP A 92 76.04 -37.21 -57.41
C ASP A 92 74.94 -36.90 -58.45
N THR A 93 73.71 -37.40 -58.25
CA THR A 93 72.57 -37.23 -59.16
C THR A 93 71.63 -36.19 -58.60
N SER A 94 71.51 -35.04 -59.26
CA SER A 94 70.58 -33.99 -58.85
C SER A 94 69.23 -34.12 -59.56
N LEU A 95 68.14 -34.22 -58.80
CA LEU A 95 66.77 -34.11 -59.32
C LEU A 95 66.34 -32.64 -59.44
N SER A 96 65.51 -32.34 -60.45
CA SER A 96 64.85 -31.04 -60.53
C SER A 96 63.78 -30.88 -59.44
N VAL A 97 63.47 -29.63 -59.08
CA VAL A 97 62.43 -29.31 -58.09
C VAL A 97 61.09 -29.94 -58.47
N LYS A 98 60.70 -29.87 -59.75
CA LYS A 98 59.44 -30.45 -60.25
C LYS A 98 59.37 -31.98 -60.10
N GLU A 99 60.49 -32.67 -60.31
CA GLU A 99 60.55 -34.14 -60.12
C GLU A 99 60.44 -34.51 -58.64
N LYS A 100 61.06 -33.73 -57.75
CA LYS A 100 60.91 -33.93 -56.31
C LYS A 100 59.51 -33.57 -55.82
N GLU A 101 58.89 -32.50 -56.32
CA GLU A 101 57.50 -32.13 -56.04
C GLU A 101 56.53 -33.24 -56.43
N ALA A 102 56.67 -33.80 -57.63
CA ALA A 102 55.87 -34.92 -58.10
C ALA A 102 56.05 -36.16 -57.21
N PHE A 103 57.29 -36.50 -56.86
CA PHE A 103 57.58 -37.61 -55.96
C PHE A 103 56.95 -37.42 -54.57
N VAL A 104 57.11 -36.23 -53.98
CA VAL A 104 56.57 -35.91 -52.65
C VAL A 104 55.05 -35.92 -52.65
N ALA A 105 54.42 -35.36 -53.68
CA ALA A 105 52.96 -35.36 -53.83
C ALA A 105 52.39 -36.79 -53.96
N GLU A 106 53.08 -37.68 -54.66
CA GLU A 106 52.63 -39.06 -54.90
C GLU A 106 53.00 -40.02 -53.74
N SER A 107 54.08 -39.76 -53.00
CA SER A 107 54.58 -40.64 -51.95
C SER A 107 53.56 -40.87 -50.81
N ALA A 108 53.36 -42.13 -50.43
CA ALA A 108 52.54 -42.52 -49.27
C ALA A 108 53.34 -42.53 -47.95
N ASN A 109 54.67 -42.43 -48.02
CA ASN A 109 55.52 -42.48 -46.83
C ASN A 109 55.69 -41.07 -46.24
N MET A 110 54.92 -40.77 -45.18
CA MET A 110 54.92 -39.48 -44.49
C MET A 110 56.28 -39.12 -43.90
N GLU A 111 57.00 -40.06 -43.29
CA GLU A 111 58.31 -39.82 -42.68
C GLU A 111 59.36 -39.48 -43.74
N LEU A 112 59.32 -40.19 -44.87
CA LEU A 112 60.17 -39.89 -46.02
C LEU A 112 59.83 -38.51 -46.60
N VAL A 113 58.54 -38.20 -46.79
CA VAL A 113 58.09 -36.89 -47.27
C VAL A 113 58.54 -35.75 -46.34
N GLN A 114 58.33 -35.91 -45.03
CA GLN A 114 58.79 -34.95 -44.03
C GLN A 114 60.31 -34.78 -44.11
N SER A 115 61.08 -35.88 -44.16
CA SER A 115 62.54 -35.81 -44.27
C SER A 115 63.02 -35.08 -45.54
N ILE A 116 62.30 -35.21 -46.66
CA ILE A 116 62.61 -34.50 -47.91
C ILE A 116 62.33 -33.00 -47.76
N ILE A 117 61.19 -32.61 -47.17
CA ILE A 117 60.83 -31.21 -46.93
C ILE A 117 61.77 -30.55 -45.90
N GLU A 118 62.30 -31.31 -44.96
CA GLU A 118 63.31 -30.86 -43.98
C GLU A 118 64.65 -30.48 -44.65
N HIS A 119 64.99 -31.11 -45.77
CA HIS A 119 66.25 -30.88 -46.48
C HIS A 119 66.10 -30.01 -47.73
N ASP A 120 64.88 -29.82 -48.25
CA ASP A 120 64.61 -29.04 -49.45
C ASP A 120 63.78 -27.78 -49.14
N SER A 121 64.46 -26.63 -49.08
CA SER A 121 63.84 -25.34 -48.77
C SER A 121 62.85 -24.85 -49.85
N GLN A 122 63.02 -25.26 -51.11
CA GLN A 122 62.14 -24.85 -52.21
C GLN A 122 60.80 -25.58 -52.14
N LEU A 123 60.81 -26.87 -51.81
CA LEU A 123 59.60 -27.64 -51.55
C LEU A 123 58.84 -27.13 -50.32
N ARG A 124 59.56 -26.76 -49.26
CA ARG A 124 58.98 -26.22 -48.03
C ARG A 124 58.29 -24.88 -48.24
N ALA A 125 58.83 -24.03 -49.11
CA ALA A 125 58.26 -22.73 -49.43
C ALA A 125 57.02 -22.80 -50.35
N ASN A 126 56.67 -23.98 -50.87
CA ASN A 126 55.52 -24.18 -51.73
C ASN A 126 54.25 -24.45 -50.90
N ASP A 127 53.51 -23.40 -50.54
CA ASP A 127 52.30 -23.50 -49.73
C ASP A 127 51.24 -24.42 -50.34
N GLY A 128 51.08 -24.41 -51.67
CA GLY A 128 50.09 -25.24 -52.36
C GLY A 128 50.42 -26.73 -52.27
N LEU A 129 51.71 -27.09 -52.26
CA LEU A 129 52.14 -28.46 -51.99
C LEU A 129 51.90 -28.82 -50.52
N MET A 130 52.30 -27.95 -49.60
CA MET A 130 52.15 -28.20 -48.15
C MET A 130 50.68 -28.37 -47.74
N GLN A 131 49.75 -27.57 -48.29
CA GLN A 131 48.31 -27.73 -48.07
C GLN A 131 47.80 -29.10 -48.52
N LYS A 132 48.16 -29.52 -49.75
CA LYS A 132 47.79 -30.85 -50.26
C LYS A 132 48.34 -31.99 -49.40
N LEU A 133 49.54 -31.84 -48.86
CA LEU A 133 50.13 -32.85 -47.97
C LEU A 133 49.45 -32.88 -46.61
N ILE A 134 49.07 -31.72 -46.05
CA ILE A 134 48.30 -31.65 -44.80
C ILE A 134 46.96 -32.38 -44.97
N GLU A 135 46.23 -32.12 -46.06
CA GLU A 135 44.98 -32.82 -46.39
C GLU A 135 45.19 -34.32 -46.62
N LYS A 136 46.27 -34.70 -47.32
CA LYS A 136 46.57 -36.10 -47.66
C LYS A 136 46.88 -36.94 -46.42
N PHE A 137 47.66 -36.40 -45.48
CA PHE A 137 48.07 -37.14 -44.29
C PHE A 137 47.07 -37.03 -43.15
N ASP A 138 46.40 -35.88 -43.00
CA ASP A 138 45.42 -35.59 -41.95
C ASP A 138 45.91 -36.01 -40.55
N LYS A 139 47.19 -35.69 -40.26
CA LYS A 139 47.83 -35.99 -38.97
C LYS A 139 48.26 -34.71 -38.25
N PRO A 140 47.88 -34.52 -36.98
CA PRO A 140 48.24 -33.32 -36.20
C PRO A 140 49.75 -33.06 -36.13
N ASN A 141 50.56 -34.13 -36.08
CA ASN A 141 52.01 -34.01 -36.02
C ASN A 141 52.60 -33.39 -37.31
N PHE A 142 52.10 -33.80 -38.47
CA PHE A 142 52.54 -33.27 -39.76
C PHE A 142 52.02 -31.83 -39.96
N THR A 143 50.77 -31.55 -39.61
CA THR A 143 50.21 -30.19 -39.64
C THR A 143 50.96 -29.23 -38.73
N GLN A 144 51.35 -29.69 -37.52
CA GLN A 144 52.18 -28.91 -36.61
C GLN A 144 53.59 -28.68 -37.20
N TYR A 145 54.19 -29.68 -37.84
CA TYR A 145 55.47 -29.53 -38.53
C TYR A 145 55.36 -28.49 -39.66
N ALA A 146 54.32 -28.57 -40.49
CA ALA A 146 54.05 -27.64 -41.58
C ALA A 146 53.79 -26.22 -41.07
N PHE A 147 53.09 -26.07 -39.94
CA PHE A 147 52.87 -24.79 -39.27
C PHE A 147 54.18 -24.17 -38.78
N LEU A 148 55.05 -24.94 -38.11
CA LEU A 148 56.28 -24.40 -37.52
C LEU A 148 57.35 -24.02 -38.55
N ASN A 149 57.33 -24.69 -39.71
CA ASN A 149 58.37 -24.55 -40.73
C ASN A 149 57.87 -23.90 -42.04
N GLY A 150 56.59 -23.59 -42.13
CA GLY A 150 55.94 -23.00 -43.29
C GLY A 150 56.06 -21.48 -43.38
N SER A 151 55.52 -20.93 -44.47
CA SER A 151 55.33 -19.50 -44.66
C SER A 151 54.25 -18.93 -43.73
N GLU A 152 54.16 -17.59 -43.62
CA GLU A 152 53.09 -16.93 -42.87
C GLU A 152 51.71 -17.18 -43.49
N SER A 153 51.61 -17.19 -44.82
CA SER A 153 50.37 -17.51 -45.54
C SER A 153 49.86 -18.92 -45.21
N LEU A 154 50.76 -19.91 -45.15
CA LEU A 154 50.40 -21.26 -44.74
C LEU A 154 49.97 -21.32 -43.26
N GLN A 155 50.67 -20.59 -42.38
CA GLN A 155 50.33 -20.50 -40.97
C GLN A 155 48.92 -19.94 -40.75
N HIS A 156 48.59 -18.80 -41.37
CA HIS A 156 47.24 -18.22 -41.29
C HIS A 156 46.16 -19.15 -41.87
N HIS A 157 46.47 -19.86 -42.96
CA HIS A 157 45.56 -20.84 -43.53
C HIS A 157 45.27 -22.01 -42.56
N ILE A 158 46.30 -22.58 -41.92
CA ILE A 158 46.14 -23.63 -40.92
C ILE A 158 45.32 -23.13 -39.71
N ILE A 159 45.54 -21.89 -39.27
CA ILE A 159 44.79 -21.29 -38.17
C ILE A 159 43.30 -21.19 -38.53
N GLN A 160 42.97 -20.67 -39.71
CA GLN A 160 41.59 -20.47 -40.14
C GLN A 160 40.84 -21.79 -40.40
N SER A 161 41.52 -22.81 -40.93
CA SER A 161 40.90 -24.11 -41.23
C SER A 161 40.73 -25.02 -40.02
N THR A 162 41.47 -24.77 -38.93
CA THR A 162 41.38 -25.57 -37.71
C THR A 162 40.12 -25.23 -36.91
N GLN A 163 39.40 -26.27 -36.49
CA GLN A 163 38.24 -26.20 -35.59
C GLN A 163 38.53 -26.70 -34.17
N ASP A 164 39.64 -27.43 -33.99
CA ASP A 164 40.06 -27.95 -32.68
C ASP A 164 40.80 -26.85 -31.88
N ALA A 165 40.08 -26.28 -30.91
CA ALA A 165 40.63 -25.28 -29.99
C ALA A 165 41.83 -25.80 -29.18
N SER A 166 41.86 -27.09 -28.84
CA SER A 166 42.99 -27.68 -28.11
C SER A 166 44.25 -27.76 -28.97
N PHE A 167 44.08 -28.00 -30.27
CA PHE A 167 45.18 -27.99 -31.23
C PHE A 167 45.68 -26.56 -31.47
N LEU A 168 44.80 -25.58 -31.61
CA LEU A 168 45.18 -24.15 -31.72
C LEU A 168 45.94 -23.67 -30.49
N GLN A 169 45.54 -24.02 -29.27
CA GLN A 169 46.29 -23.72 -28.04
C GLN A 169 47.70 -24.35 -28.02
N LYS A 170 47.86 -25.54 -28.60
CA LYS A 170 49.18 -26.16 -28.76
C LYS A 170 50.04 -25.42 -29.78
N LEU A 171 49.45 -24.90 -30.86
CA LEU A 171 50.14 -24.06 -31.85
C LEU A 171 50.51 -22.69 -31.28
N GLU A 172 49.62 -22.09 -30.47
CA GLU A 172 49.83 -20.82 -29.79
C GLU A 172 51.13 -20.83 -28.96
N LYS A 173 51.30 -21.86 -28.12
CA LYS A 173 52.48 -22.06 -27.27
C LYS A 173 53.78 -22.28 -28.05
N LYS A 174 53.68 -22.72 -29.30
CA LYS A 174 54.83 -23.04 -30.17
C LYS A 174 55.08 -21.96 -31.23
N SER A 175 54.19 -20.98 -31.37
CA SER A 175 54.34 -19.85 -32.27
C SER A 175 55.45 -18.93 -31.77
N ARG A 176 56.28 -18.45 -32.70
CA ARG A 176 57.40 -17.53 -32.41
C ARG A 176 57.16 -16.11 -32.93
N LYS A 177 56.15 -15.92 -33.79
CA LYS A 177 55.85 -14.64 -34.46
C LYS A 177 54.64 -13.99 -33.79
N SER A 178 54.75 -12.70 -33.51
CA SER A 178 53.70 -11.93 -32.82
C SER A 178 52.38 -11.92 -33.61
N ASP A 179 52.42 -11.69 -34.91
CA ASP A 179 51.21 -11.56 -35.75
C ASP A 179 50.45 -12.88 -35.89
N VAL A 180 51.19 -13.98 -36.01
CA VAL A 180 50.64 -15.34 -36.09
C VAL A 180 50.05 -15.76 -34.74
N HIS A 181 50.72 -15.41 -33.63
CA HIS A 181 50.18 -15.62 -32.29
C HIS A 181 48.86 -14.86 -32.09
N ALA A 182 48.80 -13.58 -32.49
CA ALA A 182 47.57 -12.79 -32.44
C ALA A 182 46.43 -13.45 -33.25
N SER A 183 46.70 -13.93 -34.46
CA SER A 183 45.69 -14.65 -35.26
C SER A 183 45.20 -15.96 -34.64
N ILE A 184 46.04 -16.67 -33.87
CA ILE A 184 45.61 -17.87 -33.14
C ILE A 184 44.68 -17.48 -31.99
N VAL A 185 45.02 -16.42 -31.24
CA VAL A 185 44.21 -15.91 -30.15
C VAL A 185 42.85 -15.45 -30.67
N ASP A 186 42.82 -14.65 -31.75
CA ASP A 186 41.58 -14.19 -32.39
C ASP A 186 40.70 -15.39 -32.81
N ARG A 187 41.29 -16.41 -33.43
CA ARG A 187 40.57 -17.62 -33.84
C ARG A 187 40.05 -18.44 -32.66
N LEU A 188 40.82 -18.54 -31.57
CA LEU A 188 40.39 -19.20 -30.35
C LEU A 188 39.21 -18.47 -29.70
N ASP A 189 39.21 -17.14 -29.72
CA ASP A 189 38.12 -16.32 -29.20
C ASP A 189 36.87 -16.41 -30.09
N ASP A 190 37.02 -16.44 -31.41
CA ASP A 190 35.92 -16.75 -32.35
C ASP A 190 35.26 -18.10 -32.04
N LEU A 191 36.06 -19.15 -31.83
CA LEU A 191 35.55 -20.49 -31.50
C LEU A 191 34.84 -20.52 -30.14
N LYS A 192 35.35 -19.79 -29.14
CA LYS A 192 34.66 -19.62 -27.85
C LYS A 192 33.33 -18.90 -28.01
N LEU A 193 33.28 -17.82 -28.78
CA LEU A 193 32.06 -17.05 -29.05
C LEU A 193 31.00 -17.93 -29.74
N LEU A 194 31.42 -18.71 -30.74
CA LEU A 194 30.55 -19.67 -31.44
C LEU A 194 30.00 -20.74 -30.50
N ALA A 195 30.82 -21.25 -29.56
CA ALA A 195 30.38 -22.22 -28.57
C ALA A 195 29.44 -21.64 -27.49
N GLN A 196 29.62 -20.37 -27.12
CA GLN A 196 28.79 -19.70 -26.10
C GLN A 196 27.43 -19.22 -26.65
N LYS A 197 27.35 -18.90 -27.94
CA LYS A 197 26.15 -18.33 -28.56
C LYS A 197 24.88 -19.20 -28.37
N PRO A 198 24.89 -20.52 -28.62
CA PRO A 198 23.73 -21.38 -28.35
C PRO A 198 23.32 -21.38 -26.86
N ILE A 199 24.29 -21.35 -25.95
CA ILE A 199 24.05 -21.38 -24.50
C ILE A 199 23.34 -20.09 -24.05
N SER A 200 23.83 -18.93 -24.52
CA SER A 200 23.22 -17.64 -24.22
C SER A 200 21.79 -17.55 -24.78
N VAL A 201 21.62 -17.85 -26.07
CA VAL A 201 20.30 -17.77 -26.73
C VAL A 201 19.31 -18.72 -26.05
N ARG A 202 19.72 -19.93 -25.66
CA ARG A 202 18.87 -20.89 -24.95
C ARG A 202 18.39 -20.33 -23.61
N LYS A 203 19.29 -19.70 -22.85
CA LYS A 203 18.96 -19.07 -21.55
C LYS A 203 17.94 -17.95 -21.74
N ASP A 204 18.17 -17.08 -22.72
CA ASP A 204 17.30 -15.92 -22.97
C ASP A 204 15.92 -16.34 -23.46
N VAL A 205 15.83 -17.32 -24.37
CA VAL A 205 14.55 -17.88 -24.83
C VAL A 205 13.81 -18.58 -23.70
N THR A 206 14.51 -19.34 -22.87
CA THR A 206 13.89 -20.02 -21.71
C THR A 206 13.30 -19.00 -20.73
N LEU A 207 14.03 -17.90 -20.47
CA LEU A 207 13.56 -16.81 -19.64
C LEU A 207 12.34 -16.13 -20.27
N CYS A 208 12.39 -15.79 -21.55
CA CYS A 208 11.27 -15.20 -22.29
C CYS A 208 10.02 -16.09 -22.21
N LEU A 209 10.15 -17.39 -22.48
CA LEU A 209 9.04 -18.36 -22.41
C LEU A 209 8.48 -18.52 -21.00
N SER A 210 9.33 -18.47 -19.96
CA SER A 210 8.87 -18.53 -18.57
C SER A 210 8.08 -17.28 -18.16
N LYS A 211 8.56 -16.09 -18.52
CA LYS A 211 7.82 -14.82 -18.34
C LYS A 211 6.50 -14.86 -19.12
N TYR A 212 6.50 -15.45 -20.30
CA TYR A 212 5.32 -15.57 -21.14
C TYR A 212 4.28 -16.48 -20.50
N GLN A 213 4.68 -17.67 -20.04
CA GLN A 213 3.79 -18.60 -19.35
C GLN A 213 3.24 -18.02 -18.03
N ALA A 214 4.01 -17.20 -17.32
CA ALA A 214 3.56 -16.54 -16.10
C ALA A 214 2.39 -15.55 -16.31
N LEU A 215 2.08 -15.17 -17.56
CA LEU A 215 0.88 -14.37 -17.86
C LEU A 215 -0.43 -15.12 -17.59
N LEU A 216 -0.41 -16.45 -17.54
CA LEU A 216 -1.59 -17.28 -17.22
C LEU A 216 -2.12 -17.05 -15.79
N ASP A 217 -1.26 -16.59 -14.89
CA ASP A 217 -1.61 -16.31 -13.49
C ASP A 217 -2.13 -14.87 -13.30
N LYS A 218 -2.10 -14.03 -14.34
CA LYS A 218 -2.51 -12.62 -14.27
C LYS A 218 -3.97 -12.46 -14.71
N VAL A 219 -4.72 -11.66 -13.96
CA VAL A 219 -6.17 -11.43 -14.20
C VAL A 219 -6.43 -10.06 -14.87
N ASP A 220 -5.45 -9.17 -14.87
CA ASP A 220 -5.56 -7.86 -15.52
C ASP A 220 -5.42 -8.00 -17.04
N VAL A 221 -6.53 -7.85 -17.76
CA VAL A 221 -6.60 -7.97 -19.22
C VAL A 221 -5.68 -6.97 -19.93
N GLY A 222 -5.56 -5.74 -19.43
CA GLY A 222 -4.72 -4.70 -20.04
C GLY A 222 -3.23 -5.03 -19.90
N LEU A 223 -2.83 -5.49 -18.72
CA LEU A 223 -1.46 -5.94 -18.46
C LEU A 223 -1.11 -7.19 -19.28
N VAL A 224 -2.02 -8.17 -19.35
CA VAL A 224 -1.80 -9.40 -20.12
C VAL A 224 -1.66 -9.11 -21.60
N LYS A 225 -2.52 -8.25 -22.19
CA LYS A 225 -2.44 -7.87 -23.61
C LYS A 225 -1.14 -7.15 -23.95
N SER A 226 -0.75 -6.16 -23.14
CA SER A 226 0.49 -5.38 -23.37
C SER A 226 1.75 -6.23 -23.17
N SER A 227 1.79 -7.03 -22.10
CA SER A 227 2.92 -7.92 -21.81
C SER A 227 3.06 -9.04 -22.84
N ARG A 228 1.93 -9.58 -23.35
CA ARG A 228 1.93 -10.53 -24.47
C ARG A 228 2.59 -9.92 -25.69
N ALA A 229 2.16 -8.74 -26.12
CA ALA A 229 2.74 -8.08 -27.30
C ALA A 229 4.26 -7.87 -27.17
N ALA A 230 4.72 -7.44 -25.99
CA ALA A 230 6.15 -7.25 -25.72
C ALA A 230 6.95 -8.56 -25.75
N LEU A 231 6.48 -9.60 -25.05
CA LEU A 231 7.18 -10.89 -24.96
C LEU A 231 7.15 -11.66 -26.29
N VAL A 232 6.08 -11.55 -27.08
CA VAL A 232 6.05 -12.08 -28.45
C VAL A 232 7.09 -11.38 -29.33
N SER A 233 7.24 -10.06 -29.21
CA SER A 233 8.28 -9.32 -29.94
C SER A 233 9.70 -9.71 -29.49
N GLU A 234 9.92 -9.89 -28.19
CA GLU A 234 11.19 -10.36 -27.61
C GLU A 234 11.53 -11.77 -28.14
N TYR A 235 10.55 -12.69 -28.12
CA TYR A 235 10.70 -14.03 -28.67
C TYR A 235 11.04 -14.02 -30.16
N ASN A 236 10.32 -13.23 -30.97
CA ASN A 236 10.59 -13.12 -32.41
C ASN A 236 11.99 -12.55 -32.71
N THR A 237 12.52 -11.69 -31.84
CA THR A 237 13.89 -11.18 -31.95
C THR A 237 14.91 -12.27 -31.65
N LEU A 238 14.70 -13.04 -30.58
CA LEU A 238 15.55 -14.18 -30.23
C LEU A 238 15.50 -15.29 -31.29
N ALA A 239 14.34 -15.52 -31.90
CA ALA A 239 14.13 -16.50 -32.96
C ALA A 239 15.02 -16.27 -34.19
N GLN A 240 15.44 -15.03 -34.46
CA GLN A 240 16.39 -14.74 -35.55
C GLN A 240 17.77 -15.37 -35.33
N SER A 241 18.13 -15.68 -34.09
CA SER A 241 19.41 -16.31 -33.72
C SER A 241 19.32 -17.84 -33.62
N PHE A 242 18.20 -18.47 -33.97
CA PHE A 242 18.02 -19.93 -33.84
C PHE A 242 18.83 -20.75 -34.86
N ASN A 243 19.56 -20.09 -35.74
CA ASN A 243 20.52 -20.73 -36.63
C ASN A 243 21.71 -21.36 -35.89
N CYS A 244 21.92 -21.04 -34.62
CA CYS A 244 22.94 -21.67 -33.78
C CYS A 244 22.49 -23.01 -33.16
N PHE A 245 21.22 -23.39 -33.29
CA PHE A 245 20.68 -24.67 -32.82
C PHE A 245 20.52 -25.67 -33.97
N ASP A 246 20.53 -26.95 -33.62
CA ASP A 246 20.08 -28.00 -34.53
C ASP A 246 18.55 -27.92 -34.77
N ASP A 247 18.09 -28.64 -35.79
CA ASP A 247 16.68 -28.56 -36.21
C ASP A 247 15.73 -29.13 -35.14
N ALA A 248 16.14 -30.16 -34.39
CA ALA A 248 15.32 -30.77 -33.35
C ALA A 248 15.11 -29.82 -32.16
N GLU A 249 16.16 -29.13 -31.70
CA GLU A 249 16.09 -28.15 -30.62
C GLU A 249 15.27 -26.91 -31.05
N ARG A 250 15.43 -26.47 -32.31
CA ARG A 250 14.66 -25.37 -32.87
C ARG A 250 13.16 -25.67 -32.87
N ASP A 251 12.77 -26.83 -33.38
CA ASP A 251 11.37 -27.25 -33.47
C ASP A 251 10.74 -27.37 -32.07
N ALA A 252 11.46 -27.92 -31.10
CA ALA A 252 11.00 -28.03 -29.71
C ALA A 252 10.72 -26.66 -29.05
N LEU A 253 11.54 -25.64 -29.33
CA LEU A 253 11.33 -24.28 -28.82
C LEU A 253 10.11 -23.61 -29.46
N VAL A 254 9.92 -23.79 -30.77
CA VAL A 254 8.75 -23.27 -31.50
C VAL A 254 7.45 -23.90 -30.99
N GLU A 255 7.41 -25.22 -30.87
CA GLU A 255 6.23 -25.94 -30.35
C GLU A 255 5.90 -25.49 -28.92
N LYS A 256 6.93 -25.26 -28.08
CA LYS A 256 6.75 -24.77 -26.72
C LYS A 256 6.16 -23.36 -26.69
N PHE A 257 6.60 -22.46 -27.58
CA PHE A 257 6.04 -21.12 -27.72
C PHE A 257 4.57 -21.17 -28.15
N GLU A 258 4.26 -21.88 -29.22
CA GLU A 258 2.89 -21.99 -29.76
C GLU A 258 1.92 -22.57 -28.72
N ARG A 259 2.36 -23.58 -27.97
CA ARG A 259 1.57 -24.14 -26.87
C ARG A 259 1.26 -23.11 -25.78
N ILE A 260 2.24 -22.31 -25.37
CA ILE A 260 2.04 -21.28 -24.34
C ILE A 260 1.14 -20.16 -24.88
N ASP A 261 1.35 -19.72 -26.12
CA ASP A 261 0.56 -18.69 -26.77
C ASP A 261 -0.93 -19.07 -26.82
N GLY A 262 -1.24 -20.30 -27.26
CA GLY A 262 -2.62 -20.80 -27.27
C GLY A 262 -3.24 -20.96 -25.88
N GLN A 263 -2.45 -21.20 -24.83
CA GLN A 263 -2.96 -21.19 -23.45
C GLN A 263 -3.33 -19.77 -23.00
N ILE A 264 -2.52 -18.77 -23.35
CA ILE A 264 -2.75 -17.37 -22.99
C ILE A 264 -3.97 -16.82 -23.72
N GLU A 265 -4.18 -17.17 -24.99
CA GLU A 265 -5.38 -16.79 -25.74
C GLU A 265 -6.66 -17.29 -25.08
N ARG A 266 -6.72 -18.58 -24.71
CA ARG A 266 -7.89 -19.14 -23.99
C ARG A 266 -8.09 -18.52 -22.61
N HIS A 267 -7.00 -18.20 -21.92
CA HIS A 267 -7.07 -17.49 -20.65
C HIS A 267 -7.69 -16.10 -20.82
N LEU A 268 -7.24 -15.34 -21.83
CA LEU A 268 -7.80 -14.04 -22.20
C LEU A 268 -9.29 -14.14 -22.57
N GLU A 269 -9.68 -15.13 -23.38
CA GLU A 269 -11.08 -15.37 -23.74
C GLU A 269 -11.97 -15.62 -22.52
N ARG A 270 -11.42 -16.25 -21.47
CA ARG A 270 -12.14 -16.49 -20.21
C ARG A 270 -12.28 -15.24 -19.36
N ILE A 271 -11.22 -14.44 -19.20
CA ILE A 271 -11.22 -13.28 -18.29
C ILE A 271 -11.79 -12.00 -18.93
N LEU A 272 -11.79 -11.90 -20.26
CA LEU A 272 -12.24 -10.71 -20.99
C LEU A 272 -13.72 -10.37 -20.72
N PRO A 273 -14.69 -11.31 -20.78
CA PRO A 273 -16.10 -10.98 -20.53
C PRO A 273 -16.35 -10.49 -19.10
N GLU A 274 -15.71 -11.10 -18.10
CA GLU A 274 -15.84 -10.68 -16.70
C GLU A 274 -15.25 -9.28 -16.48
N TRP A 275 -14.10 -8.99 -17.09
CA TRP A 275 -13.47 -7.67 -17.05
C TRP A 275 -14.32 -6.61 -17.75
N GLU A 276 -14.86 -6.90 -18.95
CA GLU A 276 -15.75 -6.00 -19.69
C GLU A 276 -17.04 -5.73 -18.92
N ALA A 277 -17.62 -6.75 -18.29
CA ALA A 277 -18.78 -6.59 -17.42
C ALA A 277 -18.47 -5.73 -16.20
N LYS A 278 -17.31 -5.93 -15.56
CA LYS A 278 -16.85 -5.10 -14.43
C LYS A 278 -16.64 -3.64 -14.85
N GLN A 279 -15.99 -3.40 -15.98
CA GLN A 279 -15.80 -2.05 -16.54
C GLN A 279 -17.13 -1.39 -16.94
N ALA A 280 -18.10 -2.14 -17.44
CA ALA A 280 -19.44 -1.63 -17.70
C ALA A 280 -20.18 -1.27 -16.40
N GLN A 281 -20.05 -2.08 -15.35
CA GLN A 281 -20.63 -1.83 -14.03
C GLN A 281 -20.00 -0.60 -13.33
N GLU A 282 -18.68 -0.46 -13.39
CA GLU A 282 -17.96 0.71 -12.87
C GLU A 282 -18.43 2.00 -13.56
N ARG A 283 -18.47 2.00 -14.90
CA ARG A 283 -19.00 3.14 -15.68
C ARG A 283 -20.45 3.47 -15.34
N LEU A 284 -21.31 2.48 -15.17
CA LEU A 284 -22.70 2.70 -14.76
C LEU A 284 -22.75 3.37 -13.37
N THR A 285 -21.94 2.88 -12.43
CA THR A 285 -21.86 3.42 -11.06
C THR A 285 -21.39 4.87 -11.05
N GLU A 286 -20.36 5.21 -11.84
CA GLU A 286 -19.90 6.59 -12.01
C GLU A 286 -20.98 7.49 -12.60
N LEU A 287 -21.73 7.01 -13.58
CA LEU A 287 -22.78 7.75 -14.25
C LEU A 287 -23.98 8.01 -13.32
N VAL A 288 -24.35 7.06 -12.47
CA VAL A 288 -25.35 7.24 -11.39
C VAL A 288 -24.89 8.28 -10.39
N ALA A 289 -23.63 8.22 -9.95
CA ALA A 289 -23.07 9.19 -9.00
C ALA A 289 -23.09 10.61 -9.59
N LEU A 290 -22.69 10.76 -10.86
CA LEU A 290 -22.76 12.03 -11.59
C LEU A 290 -24.19 12.55 -11.68
N CYS A 291 -25.17 11.69 -11.99
CA CYS A 291 -26.58 12.07 -12.03
C CYS A 291 -27.08 12.61 -10.69
N HIS A 292 -26.73 11.96 -9.57
CA HIS A 292 -27.09 12.44 -8.23
C HIS A 292 -26.44 13.77 -7.89
N GLN A 293 -25.15 13.95 -8.21
CA GLN A 293 -24.43 15.19 -7.97
C GLN A 293 -25.05 16.36 -8.75
N GLN A 294 -25.32 16.16 -10.04
CA GLN A 294 -25.96 17.16 -10.88
C GLN A 294 -27.39 17.46 -10.40
N HIS A 295 -28.14 16.44 -9.95
CA HIS A 295 -29.48 16.61 -9.40
C HIS A 295 -29.47 17.49 -8.15
N GLU A 296 -28.57 17.22 -7.20
CA GLU A 296 -28.44 18.04 -5.99
C GLU A 296 -28.07 19.49 -6.33
N HIS A 297 -27.17 19.68 -7.31
CA HIS A 297 -26.81 21.00 -7.79
C HIS A 297 -28.01 21.73 -8.41
N ALA A 298 -28.76 21.08 -9.31
CA ALA A 298 -29.94 21.63 -9.95
C ALA A 298 -31.01 22.03 -8.92
N VAL A 299 -31.26 21.20 -7.90
CA VAL A 299 -32.19 21.53 -6.80
C VAL A 299 -31.75 22.79 -6.06
N LYS A 300 -30.45 22.91 -5.73
CA LYS A 300 -29.90 24.10 -5.05
C LYS A 300 -30.00 25.35 -5.92
N GLN A 301 -29.71 25.24 -7.21
CA GLN A 301 -29.79 26.36 -8.16
C GLN A 301 -31.21 26.88 -8.32
N VAL A 302 -32.19 25.99 -8.50
CA VAL A 302 -33.62 26.39 -8.57
C VAL A 302 -34.08 27.01 -7.25
N HIS A 303 -33.68 26.44 -6.10
CA HIS A 303 -34.00 27.04 -4.80
C HIS A 303 -33.38 28.43 -4.61
N TRP A 304 -32.12 28.62 -5.00
CA TRP A 304 -31.45 29.91 -4.97
C TRP A 304 -32.17 30.95 -5.83
N LEU A 305 -32.57 30.56 -7.05
CA LEU A 305 -33.30 31.43 -7.97
C LEU A 305 -34.61 31.94 -7.35
N TYR A 306 -35.37 31.06 -6.68
CA TYR A 306 -36.63 31.42 -6.01
C TYR A 306 -36.46 32.16 -4.68
N SER A 307 -35.43 31.85 -3.90
CA SER A 307 -35.26 32.42 -2.56
C SER A 307 -34.52 33.75 -2.56
N SER A 308 -33.54 33.91 -3.46
CA SER A 308 -32.56 34.99 -3.40
C SER A 308 -32.65 35.94 -4.60
N ARG A 309 -33.04 35.43 -5.77
CA ARG A 309 -33.06 36.21 -7.03
C ARG A 309 -34.45 36.46 -7.60
N LEU A 310 -35.53 35.95 -7.00
CA LEU A 310 -36.87 35.94 -7.62
C LEU A 310 -37.35 37.29 -8.16
N VAL A 311 -36.98 38.42 -7.54
CA VAL A 311 -37.39 39.76 -7.97
C VAL A 311 -36.50 40.30 -9.09
N GLU A 312 -35.19 40.09 -8.97
CA GLU A 312 -34.12 40.74 -9.75
C GLU A 312 -33.37 39.77 -10.68
N ALA A 313 -33.90 38.57 -10.88
CA ALA A 313 -33.26 37.54 -11.68
C ALA A 313 -32.97 38.04 -13.09
N THR A 314 -31.73 37.88 -13.52
CA THR A 314 -31.29 38.21 -14.87
C THR A 314 -31.52 37.04 -15.83
N LEU A 315 -31.50 37.30 -17.13
CA LEU A 315 -31.54 36.25 -18.15
C LEU A 315 -30.37 35.25 -17.99
N ALA A 316 -29.20 35.72 -17.56
CA ALA A 316 -28.03 34.89 -17.31
C ALA A 316 -28.26 33.93 -16.13
N ASP A 317 -28.87 34.42 -15.03
CA ASP A 317 -29.20 33.59 -13.87
C ASP A 317 -30.17 32.46 -14.28
N VAL A 318 -31.24 32.80 -15.00
CA VAL A 318 -32.24 31.82 -15.47
C VAL A 318 -31.63 30.83 -16.47
N ALA A 319 -30.76 31.28 -17.36
CA ALA A 319 -30.05 30.41 -18.31
C ALA A 319 -29.13 29.42 -17.58
N GLY A 320 -28.36 29.87 -16.60
CA GLY A 320 -27.46 29.01 -15.81
C GLY A 320 -28.22 27.93 -15.02
N VAL A 321 -29.35 28.29 -14.40
CA VAL A 321 -30.18 27.29 -13.70
C VAL A 321 -30.84 26.30 -14.66
N ASN A 322 -31.29 26.76 -15.84
CA ASN A 322 -31.81 25.87 -16.88
C ASN A 322 -30.74 24.88 -17.38
N GLU A 323 -29.50 25.32 -17.54
CA GLU A 323 -28.40 24.45 -17.94
C GLU A 323 -28.12 23.36 -16.89
N ALA A 324 -28.13 23.73 -15.61
CA ALA A 324 -28.01 22.76 -14.51
C ALA A 324 -29.13 21.71 -14.51
N VAL A 325 -30.37 22.09 -14.84
CA VAL A 325 -31.49 21.14 -14.96
C VAL A 325 -31.35 20.26 -16.21
N ARG A 326 -30.91 20.82 -17.34
CA ARG A 326 -30.66 20.07 -18.59
C ARG A 326 -29.51 19.09 -18.47
N SER A 327 -28.48 19.37 -17.68
CA SER A 327 -27.39 18.42 -17.47
C SER A 327 -27.89 17.14 -16.80
N VAL A 328 -28.79 17.27 -15.81
CA VAL A 328 -29.46 16.14 -15.15
C VAL A 328 -30.31 15.36 -16.14
N GLU A 329 -31.07 16.05 -17.01
CA GLU A 329 -31.87 15.41 -18.05
C GLU A 329 -31.01 14.61 -19.04
N ALA A 330 -29.87 15.16 -19.46
CA ALA A 330 -28.94 14.50 -20.37
C ALA A 330 -28.32 13.24 -19.73
N THR A 331 -27.88 13.32 -18.48
CA THR A 331 -27.31 12.17 -17.76
C THR A 331 -28.35 11.09 -17.48
N LEU A 332 -29.59 11.46 -17.16
CA LEU A 332 -30.70 10.51 -17.05
C LEU A 332 -31.00 9.80 -18.37
N THR A 333 -31.03 10.53 -19.48
CA THR A 333 -31.26 9.95 -20.81
C THR A 333 -30.17 8.95 -21.17
N GLU A 334 -28.94 9.19 -20.74
CA GLU A 334 -27.83 8.25 -20.92
C GLU A 334 -27.99 7.00 -20.05
N LEU A 335 -28.37 7.15 -18.77
CA LEU A 335 -28.69 6.03 -17.87
C LEU A 335 -29.81 5.14 -18.42
N GLU A 336 -30.83 5.72 -19.04
CA GLU A 336 -31.96 4.98 -19.59
C GLU A 336 -31.58 4.04 -20.74
N LYS A 337 -30.48 4.32 -21.44
CA LYS A 337 -29.94 3.42 -22.48
C LYS A 337 -29.37 2.15 -21.88
N HIS A 338 -28.96 2.17 -20.61
CA HIS A 338 -28.46 1.01 -19.88
C HIS A 338 -29.62 0.25 -19.22
N GLN A 339 -29.98 -0.91 -19.78
CA GLN A 339 -31.09 -1.76 -19.29
C GLN A 339 -30.75 -2.41 -17.94
N GLY A 340 -30.94 -1.69 -16.82
CA GLY A 340 -30.69 -2.27 -15.49
C GLY A 340 -31.20 -1.47 -14.29
N GLU A 341 -31.17 -0.13 -14.34
CA GLU A 341 -31.29 0.70 -13.14
C GLU A 341 -32.52 1.63 -13.10
N LYS A 342 -33.71 1.09 -13.42
CA LYS A 342 -34.95 1.88 -13.33
C LYS A 342 -35.39 2.18 -11.89
N ASN A 343 -34.94 1.39 -10.91
CA ASN A 343 -35.46 1.47 -9.54
C ASN A 343 -34.76 2.52 -8.67
N GLY A 344 -33.45 2.74 -8.83
CA GLY A 344 -32.67 3.70 -8.03
C GLY A 344 -32.87 5.17 -8.41
N ILE A 345 -33.27 5.43 -9.66
CA ILE A 345 -33.22 6.77 -10.27
C ILE A 345 -34.63 7.36 -10.48
N SER A 346 -35.68 6.61 -10.15
CA SER A 346 -37.08 7.04 -10.27
C SER A 346 -37.41 8.28 -9.41
N ALA A 347 -36.72 8.46 -8.28
CA ALA A 347 -36.86 9.65 -7.44
C ALA A 347 -36.25 10.89 -8.11
N VAL A 348 -35.11 10.74 -8.78
CA VAL A 348 -34.46 11.82 -9.54
C VAL A 348 -35.33 12.24 -10.72
N HIS A 349 -35.94 11.29 -11.44
CA HIS A 349 -36.92 11.59 -12.49
C HIS A 349 -38.11 12.42 -12.01
N ARG A 350 -38.73 12.02 -10.90
CA ARG A 350 -39.84 12.76 -10.30
C ARG A 350 -39.40 14.18 -9.90
N SER A 351 -38.26 14.28 -9.23
CA SER A 351 -37.73 15.59 -8.83
C SER A 351 -37.36 16.46 -10.03
N LEU A 352 -36.81 15.90 -11.12
CA LEU A 352 -36.49 16.64 -12.32
C LEU A 352 -37.75 17.23 -12.95
N SER A 353 -38.83 16.44 -13.05
CA SER A 353 -40.13 16.93 -13.52
C SER A 353 -40.64 18.12 -12.69
N ASP A 354 -40.46 18.08 -11.37
CA ASP A 354 -40.84 19.18 -10.49
C ASP A 354 -39.94 20.42 -10.66
N LEU A 355 -38.63 20.24 -10.88
CA LEU A 355 -37.71 21.34 -11.16
C LEU A 355 -38.03 22.04 -12.49
N VAL A 356 -38.32 21.26 -13.54
CA VAL A 356 -38.74 21.79 -14.85
C VAL A 356 -40.02 22.61 -14.72
N LYS A 357 -41.04 22.08 -14.04
CA LYS A 357 -42.30 22.83 -13.79
C LYS A 357 -42.07 24.16 -13.07
N LYS A 358 -41.15 24.19 -12.10
CA LYS A 358 -40.77 25.44 -11.41
C LYS A 358 -40.11 26.42 -12.37
N LEU A 359 -39.16 25.96 -13.18
CA LEU A 359 -38.52 26.84 -14.17
C LEU A 359 -39.52 27.38 -15.20
N ASP A 360 -40.47 26.57 -15.66
CA ASP A 360 -41.54 27.01 -16.56
C ASP A 360 -42.43 28.08 -15.90
N ALA A 361 -42.73 27.93 -14.60
CA ALA A 361 -43.54 28.88 -13.85
C ALA A 361 -42.77 30.14 -13.39
N PHE A 362 -41.44 30.15 -13.51
CA PHE A 362 -40.58 31.16 -12.88
C PHE A 362 -40.90 32.60 -13.32
N SER A 363 -41.14 32.82 -14.62
CA SER A 363 -41.46 34.17 -15.14
C SER A 363 -42.72 34.75 -14.50
N MET A 364 -43.76 33.94 -14.34
CA MET A 364 -45.00 34.35 -13.65
C MET A 364 -44.75 34.62 -12.16
N GLN A 365 -43.93 33.79 -11.51
CA GLN A 365 -43.55 33.96 -10.10
C GLN A 365 -42.77 35.27 -9.88
N GLN A 366 -41.83 35.60 -10.77
CA GLN A 366 -41.08 36.86 -10.73
C GLN A 366 -42.02 38.07 -10.87
N GLN A 367 -43.00 38.03 -11.78
CA GLN A 367 -43.98 39.11 -11.93
C GLN A 367 -44.83 39.32 -10.67
N TYR A 368 -45.27 38.24 -10.02
CA TYR A 368 -45.99 38.36 -8.75
C TYR A 368 -45.13 38.94 -7.64
N ALA A 369 -43.85 38.54 -7.55
CA ALA A 369 -42.92 39.09 -6.58
C ALA A 369 -42.67 40.59 -6.80
N GLN A 370 -42.52 41.04 -8.05
CA GLN A 370 -42.38 42.46 -8.40
C GLN A 370 -43.64 43.27 -8.05
N LYS A 371 -44.84 42.71 -8.27
CA LYS A 371 -46.09 43.34 -7.84
C LYS A 371 -46.15 43.50 -6.32
N LEU A 372 -45.68 42.52 -5.55
CA LEU A 372 -45.60 42.65 -4.10
C LEU A 372 -44.64 43.76 -3.65
N VAL A 373 -43.54 44.00 -4.35
CA VAL A 373 -42.64 45.13 -4.08
C VAL A 373 -43.39 46.46 -4.27
N SER A 374 -44.09 46.64 -5.39
CA SER A 374 -44.92 47.83 -5.64
C SER A 374 -45.97 48.04 -4.54
N ILE A 375 -46.66 46.98 -4.13
CA ILE A 375 -47.68 47.02 -3.07
C ILE A 375 -47.08 47.45 -1.73
N VAL A 376 -45.87 46.97 -1.40
CA VAL A 376 -45.17 47.38 -0.17
C VAL A 376 -44.76 48.84 -0.23
N GLU A 377 -44.30 49.34 -1.38
CA GLU A 377 -43.97 50.76 -1.58
C GLU A 377 -45.20 51.66 -1.46
N GLU A 378 -46.32 51.28 -2.07
CA GLU A 378 -47.61 51.96 -1.94
C GLU A 378 -48.08 51.98 -0.47
N ALA A 379 -47.95 50.86 0.24
CA ALA A 379 -48.28 50.76 1.66
C ALA A 379 -47.41 51.69 2.52
N LYS A 380 -46.11 51.79 2.24
CA LYS A 380 -45.18 52.71 2.94
C LYS A 380 -45.59 54.16 2.75
N LEU A 381 -45.91 54.57 1.51
CA LEU A 381 -46.36 55.92 1.22
C LEU A 381 -47.68 56.23 1.92
N LEU A 382 -48.61 55.27 1.95
CA LEU A 382 -49.87 55.42 2.66
C LEU A 382 -49.66 55.56 4.18
N ALA A 383 -48.72 54.80 4.77
CA ALA A 383 -48.39 54.90 6.20
C ALA A 383 -47.84 56.28 6.58
N GLN A 384 -46.97 56.85 5.72
CA GLN A 384 -46.44 58.19 5.90
C GLN A 384 -47.55 59.24 5.86
N ARG A 385 -48.44 59.17 4.86
CA ARG A 385 -49.60 60.07 4.75
C ARG A 385 -50.53 59.96 5.96
N PHE A 386 -50.75 58.75 6.47
CA PHE A 386 -51.58 58.51 7.66
C PHE A 386 -50.96 59.13 8.93
N THR A 387 -49.64 59.04 9.07
CA THR A 387 -48.90 59.66 10.18
C THR A 387 -49.05 61.19 10.15
N MET A 388 -48.81 61.80 8.98
CA MET A 388 -48.96 63.25 8.80
C MET A 388 -50.39 63.73 9.07
N ALA A 389 -51.41 62.96 8.67
CA ALA A 389 -52.81 63.32 8.91
C ALA A 389 -53.20 63.28 10.40
N ILE A 390 -52.59 62.39 11.19
CA ILE A 390 -52.78 62.34 12.65
C ILE A 390 -52.11 63.54 13.33
N ASP A 391 -50.91 63.92 12.90
CA ASP A 391 -50.16 65.04 13.49
C ASP A 391 -50.78 66.42 13.13
N ALA A 392 -51.48 66.51 11.99
CA ALA A 392 -52.11 67.73 11.49
C ALA A 392 -53.47 68.09 12.13
N GLU A 393 -54.02 67.29 13.06
CA GLU A 393 -55.28 67.58 13.79
C GLU A 393 -55.24 68.86 14.68
N SER A 394 -54.25 69.74 14.48
CA SER A 394 -54.18 71.10 15.06
C SER A 394 -54.58 72.23 14.07
N GLY A 395 -54.88 71.93 12.79
CA GLY A 395 -55.16 72.94 11.75
C GLY A 395 -56.15 72.49 10.67
N SER A 396 -56.84 73.46 10.06
CA SER A 396 -58.12 73.35 9.34
C SER A 396 -58.15 72.64 7.97
N GLU A 397 -57.32 71.65 7.69
CA GLU A 397 -57.46 70.79 6.51
C GLU A 397 -57.49 69.31 6.94
N ALA A 398 -58.65 68.86 7.39
CA ALA A 398 -58.86 67.46 7.78
C ALA A 398 -58.77 66.56 6.54
N THR A 399 -57.63 65.89 6.35
CA THR A 399 -57.56 64.74 5.46
C THR A 399 -58.41 63.63 6.09
N ASP A 400 -59.42 63.17 5.38
CA ASP A 400 -60.41 62.23 5.92
C ASP A 400 -59.74 60.88 6.23
N THR A 401 -59.37 60.66 7.50
CA THR A 401 -58.66 59.45 7.96
C THR A 401 -59.43 58.16 7.63
N SER A 402 -60.74 58.25 7.39
CA SER A 402 -61.56 57.14 6.90
C SER A 402 -61.15 56.66 5.51
N VAL A 403 -60.80 57.58 4.60
CA VAL A 403 -60.41 57.28 3.20
C VAL A 403 -59.05 56.57 3.16
N LEU A 404 -58.13 56.96 4.05
CA LEU A 404 -56.83 56.31 4.16
C LEU A 404 -56.93 54.87 4.71
N LEU A 405 -57.90 54.61 5.59
CA LEU A 405 -58.13 53.26 6.13
C LEU A 405 -58.71 52.31 5.08
N SER A 406 -59.69 52.76 4.29
CA SER A 406 -60.22 51.94 3.18
C SER A 406 -59.14 51.64 2.14
N ALA A 407 -58.30 52.62 1.80
CA ALA A 407 -57.18 52.42 0.88
C ALA A 407 -56.17 51.38 1.40
N PHE A 408 -55.94 51.32 2.72
CA PHE A 408 -55.04 50.32 3.31
C PHE A 408 -55.65 48.91 3.28
N ASP A 409 -56.96 48.78 3.52
CA ASP A 409 -57.66 47.49 3.39
C ASP A 409 -57.62 46.96 1.95
N ASP A 410 -57.71 47.84 0.95
CA ASP A 410 -57.55 47.49 -0.46
C ASP A 410 -56.13 46.97 -0.76
N ILE A 411 -55.09 47.67 -0.30
CA ILE A 411 -53.68 47.25 -0.43
C ILE A 411 -53.46 45.88 0.24
N LYS A 412 -54.07 45.65 1.41
CA LYS A 412 -53.99 44.36 2.13
C LYS A 412 -54.65 43.21 1.36
N SER A 413 -55.75 43.48 0.68
CA SER A 413 -56.41 42.53 -0.22
C SER A 413 -55.52 42.19 -1.42
N GLN A 414 -54.93 43.21 -2.05
CA GLN A 414 -54.00 43.03 -3.17
C GLN A 414 -52.75 42.23 -2.78
N TRP A 415 -52.13 42.56 -1.63
CA TRP A 415 -51.01 41.78 -1.07
C TRP A 415 -51.40 40.31 -0.92
N LYS A 416 -52.55 40.02 -0.30
CA LYS A 416 -53.00 38.66 -0.06
C LYS A 416 -53.16 37.88 -1.37
N ASN A 417 -53.79 38.47 -2.38
CA ASN A 417 -54.03 37.83 -3.67
C ASN A 417 -52.70 37.42 -4.35
N HIS A 418 -51.74 38.35 -4.44
CA HIS A 418 -50.46 38.07 -5.06
C HIS A 418 -49.56 37.16 -4.22
N ALA A 419 -49.59 37.30 -2.89
CA ALA A 419 -48.84 36.44 -1.97
C ALA A 419 -49.30 34.97 -2.03
N THR A 420 -50.60 34.70 -2.23
CA THR A 420 -51.11 33.33 -2.39
C THR A 420 -50.74 32.69 -3.73
N SER A 421 -50.40 33.49 -4.74
CA SER A 421 -49.98 32.99 -6.05
C SER A 421 -48.48 32.67 -6.12
N LEU A 422 -47.72 33.03 -5.09
CA LEU A 422 -46.29 32.72 -5.00
C LEU A 422 -46.05 31.37 -4.34
N GLU A 423 -45.14 30.57 -4.91
CA GLU A 423 -44.64 29.35 -4.24
C GLU A 423 -43.84 29.70 -2.99
N LEU A 424 -43.08 30.79 -3.04
CA LEU A 424 -42.26 31.27 -1.94
C LEU A 424 -42.28 32.80 -1.95
N ILE A 425 -42.63 33.40 -0.81
CA ILE A 425 -42.56 34.85 -0.62
C ILE A 425 -41.13 35.20 -0.19
N PRO A 426 -40.40 36.06 -0.92
CA PRO A 426 -39.06 36.50 -0.52
C PRO A 426 -39.08 37.12 0.89
N ALA A 427 -38.14 36.71 1.73
CA ALA A 427 -38.10 37.09 3.15
C ALA A 427 -38.05 38.62 3.34
N ALA A 428 -37.26 39.30 2.52
CA ALA A 428 -37.12 40.77 2.56
C ALA A 428 -38.45 41.49 2.32
N ILE A 429 -39.23 41.07 1.32
CA ILE A 429 -40.54 41.68 1.02
C ILE A 429 -41.52 41.43 2.16
N ASN A 430 -41.56 40.19 2.68
CA ASN A 430 -42.46 39.83 3.78
C ASN A 430 -42.14 40.60 5.07
N GLU A 431 -40.86 40.83 5.36
CA GLU A 431 -40.42 41.63 6.51
C GLU A 431 -40.86 43.09 6.37
N GLN A 432 -40.65 43.70 5.20
CA GLN A 432 -41.10 45.07 4.94
C GLN A 432 -42.62 45.20 5.01
N TRP A 433 -43.38 44.22 4.53
CA TRP A 433 -44.83 44.19 4.68
C TRP A 433 -45.25 44.13 6.15
N ARG A 434 -44.60 43.28 6.97
CA ARG A 434 -44.89 43.19 8.42
C ARG A 434 -44.59 44.50 9.15
N GLU A 435 -43.51 45.17 8.78
CA GLU A 435 -43.15 46.47 9.36
C GLU A 435 -44.23 47.51 9.11
N VAL A 436 -44.61 47.71 7.84
CA VAL A 436 -45.62 48.69 7.44
C VAL A 436 -46.99 48.39 8.02
N THR A 437 -47.42 47.13 7.98
CA THR A 437 -48.69 46.72 8.59
C THR A 437 -48.68 46.85 10.12
N GLY A 438 -47.52 46.65 10.76
CA GLY A 438 -47.31 46.88 12.18
C GLY A 438 -47.49 48.35 12.57
N LEU A 439 -46.96 49.28 11.77
CA LEU A 439 -47.14 50.72 11.97
C LEU A 439 -48.62 51.11 11.90
N PHE A 440 -49.34 50.72 10.85
CA PHE A 440 -50.78 50.99 10.73
C PHE A 440 -51.59 50.43 11.90
N LYS A 441 -51.29 49.20 12.33
CA LYS A 441 -51.96 48.58 13.47
C LYS A 441 -51.70 49.34 14.77
N ALA A 442 -50.46 49.78 15.00
CA ALA A 442 -50.11 50.56 16.19
C ALA A 442 -50.88 51.90 16.26
N HIS A 443 -51.02 52.60 15.14
CA HIS A 443 -51.80 53.84 15.08
C HIS A 443 -53.31 53.60 15.30
N MET A 444 -53.87 52.54 14.71
CA MET A 444 -55.27 52.16 14.91
C MET A 444 -55.57 51.73 16.35
N ASP A 445 -54.68 50.96 16.95
CA ASP A 445 -54.77 50.56 18.35
C ASP A 445 -54.67 51.78 19.27
N ALA A 446 -53.84 52.78 18.96
CA ALA A 446 -53.77 54.03 19.71
C ALA A 446 -55.08 54.84 19.66
N LYS A 447 -55.69 55.03 18.48
CA LYS A 447 -56.97 55.74 18.31
C LYS A 447 -58.14 55.00 18.98
N SER A 448 -58.20 53.68 18.83
CA SER A 448 -59.20 52.82 19.49
C SER A 448 -59.04 52.81 21.02
N LYS A 449 -57.80 52.79 21.52
CA LYS A 449 -57.51 52.85 22.97
C LYS A 449 -57.89 54.20 23.57
N ALA A 450 -57.65 55.30 22.86
CA ALA A 450 -58.09 56.64 23.29
C ALA A 450 -59.63 56.73 23.40
N LEU A 451 -60.35 56.35 22.34
CA LEU A 451 -61.82 56.37 22.32
C LEU A 451 -62.45 55.39 23.33
N SER A 452 -61.90 54.17 23.46
CA SER A 452 -62.38 53.20 24.44
C SER A 452 -62.09 53.62 25.87
N SER A 453 -60.98 54.35 26.13
CA SER A 453 -60.70 54.94 27.44
C SER A 453 -61.73 56.01 27.80
N GLN A 454 -62.03 56.94 26.89
CA GLN A 454 -63.07 57.97 27.08
C GLN A 454 -64.47 57.36 27.30
N LEU A 455 -64.86 56.37 26.48
CA LEU A 455 -66.12 55.64 26.67
C LEU A 455 -66.17 54.85 27.98
N LYS A 456 -65.07 54.22 28.38
CA LYS A 456 -64.96 53.49 29.66
C LYS A 456 -65.08 54.45 30.84
N GLN A 457 -64.49 55.64 30.74
CA GLN A 457 -64.60 56.67 31.75
C GLN A 457 -66.05 57.16 31.89
N CYS A 458 -66.75 57.44 30.78
CA CYS A 458 -68.17 57.81 30.82
C CYS A 458 -69.05 56.68 31.38
N ARG A 459 -68.84 55.42 30.96
CA ARG A 459 -69.57 54.27 31.52
C ARG A 459 -69.28 54.06 33.01
N LYS A 460 -68.04 54.29 33.44
CA LYS A 460 -67.66 54.22 34.85
C LYS A 460 -68.40 55.28 35.64
N LEU A 461 -68.44 56.52 35.16
CA LEU A 461 -69.17 57.61 35.81
C LEU A 461 -70.69 57.35 35.83
N ILE A 462 -71.30 56.87 34.73
CA ILE A 462 -72.69 56.36 34.68
C ILE A 462 -72.92 55.33 35.79
N ASN A 463 -72.12 54.28 35.84
CA ASN A 463 -72.27 53.23 36.86
C ASN A 463 -72.08 53.78 38.27
N VAL A 464 -71.15 54.72 38.48
CA VAL A 464 -70.91 55.34 39.79
C VAL A 464 -72.13 56.15 40.22
N VAL A 465 -72.68 56.98 39.33
CA VAL A 465 -73.88 57.77 39.62
C VAL A 465 -75.08 56.86 39.86
N GLU A 466 -75.34 55.88 38.99
CA GLU A 466 -76.41 54.88 39.15
C GLU A 466 -76.26 54.10 40.45
N THR A 467 -75.05 53.64 40.78
CA THR A 467 -74.76 52.97 42.05
C THR A 467 -75.02 53.89 43.24
N LEU A 468 -74.65 55.18 43.16
CA LEU A 468 -74.89 56.13 44.24
C LEU A 468 -76.38 56.45 44.41
N ILE A 469 -77.16 56.46 43.32
CA ILE A 469 -78.62 56.58 43.34
C ILE A 469 -79.25 55.32 43.96
N GLU A 470 -78.90 54.13 43.46
CA GLU A 470 -79.36 52.87 44.03
C GLU A 470 -78.97 52.77 45.51
N GLN A 471 -77.78 53.26 45.89
CA GLN A 471 -77.26 53.25 47.26
C GLN A 471 -77.81 54.34 48.18
N GLY A 472 -78.77 55.14 47.75
CA GLY A 472 -79.32 56.17 48.64
C GLY A 472 -78.39 57.37 48.86
N LYS A 473 -77.20 57.41 48.22
CA LYS A 473 -76.13 58.40 48.44
C LYS A 473 -76.28 59.58 47.48
N TYR A 474 -77.40 60.26 47.59
CA TYR A 474 -77.89 61.18 46.57
C TYR A 474 -77.01 62.42 46.36
N ARG A 475 -76.33 62.92 47.41
CA ARG A 475 -75.35 64.01 47.28
C ARG A 475 -74.13 63.64 46.44
N GLY A 476 -73.60 62.43 46.64
CA GLY A 476 -72.47 61.94 45.84
C GLY A 476 -72.87 61.71 44.39
N ALA A 477 -74.11 61.26 44.16
CA ALA A 477 -74.66 61.04 42.84
C ALA A 477 -74.75 62.35 42.02
N LEU A 478 -75.24 63.43 42.64
CA LEU A 478 -75.36 64.76 42.02
C LEU A 478 -74.01 65.33 41.56
N SER A 479 -72.97 65.25 42.40
CA SER A 479 -71.63 65.75 42.03
C SER A 479 -71.01 64.94 40.88
N LYS A 480 -71.08 63.61 40.94
CA LYS A 480 -70.51 62.75 39.90
C LYS A 480 -71.27 62.81 38.57
N PHE A 481 -72.54 63.24 38.59
CA PHE A 481 -73.33 63.46 37.39
C PHE A 481 -72.84 64.68 36.58
N SER A 482 -72.34 65.73 37.23
CA SER A 482 -71.76 66.90 36.53
C SER A 482 -70.46 66.56 35.77
N ASP A 483 -69.58 65.76 36.40
CA ASP A 483 -68.38 65.21 35.73
C ASP A 483 -68.76 64.35 34.51
N LEU A 484 -69.84 63.59 34.63
CA LEU A 484 -70.37 62.73 33.57
C LEU A 484 -70.97 63.55 32.41
N GLU A 485 -71.70 64.63 32.69
CA GLU A 485 -72.32 65.48 31.68
C GLU A 485 -71.26 66.16 30.80
N THR A 486 -70.16 66.62 31.40
CA THR A 486 -69.01 67.19 30.69
C THR A 486 -68.36 66.12 29.79
N GLY A 487 -68.00 64.96 30.34
CA GLY A 487 -67.35 63.89 29.58
C GLY A 487 -68.23 63.29 28.48
N TYR A 488 -69.56 63.31 28.63
CA TYR A 488 -70.49 62.87 27.57
C TYR A 488 -70.52 63.84 26.39
N SER A 489 -70.44 65.15 26.64
CA SER A 489 -70.47 66.18 25.61
C SER A 489 -69.24 66.17 24.68
N GLU A 490 -68.08 65.76 25.19
CA GLU A 490 -66.81 65.68 24.44
C GLU A 490 -66.68 64.39 23.60
N LEU A 491 -67.58 63.41 23.75
CA LEU A 491 -67.57 62.18 22.96
C LEU A 491 -68.06 62.43 21.52
N PRO A 492 -67.49 61.74 20.51
CA PRO A 492 -68.04 61.75 19.15
C PRO A 492 -69.49 61.21 19.12
N LYS A 493 -70.35 61.73 18.22
CA LYS A 493 -71.79 61.38 18.13
C LYS A 493 -72.06 59.86 18.13
N GLY A 494 -71.34 59.08 17.32
CA GLY A 494 -71.52 57.61 17.30
C GLY A 494 -71.10 56.89 18.59
N ALA A 495 -70.24 57.51 19.41
CA ALA A 495 -69.88 57.01 20.74
C ALA A 495 -70.89 57.49 21.81
N GLN A 496 -71.44 58.69 21.68
CA GLN A 496 -72.54 59.21 22.52
C GLN A 496 -73.77 58.30 22.45
N ASP A 497 -74.13 57.82 21.26
CA ASP A 497 -75.28 56.91 21.06
C ASP A 497 -75.16 55.61 21.86
N ARG A 498 -73.93 55.12 22.08
CA ARG A 498 -73.69 53.87 22.82
C ARG A 498 -73.96 53.99 24.31
N VAL A 499 -74.03 55.20 24.85
CA VAL A 499 -74.30 55.45 26.28
C VAL A 499 -75.48 56.40 26.51
N SER A 500 -76.11 56.91 25.44
CA SER A 500 -77.19 57.91 25.46
C SER A 500 -78.39 57.48 26.29
N LYS A 501 -78.90 56.26 26.09
CA LYS A 501 -80.06 55.73 26.84
C LYS A 501 -79.79 55.66 28.34
N ARG A 502 -78.59 55.21 28.73
CA ARG A 502 -78.20 55.09 30.15
C ARG A 502 -77.94 56.46 30.76
N PHE A 503 -77.32 57.37 30.02
CA PHE A 503 -77.12 58.75 30.44
C PHE A 503 -78.46 59.46 30.68
N ALA A 504 -79.41 59.35 29.76
CA ALA A 504 -80.76 59.91 29.89
C ALA A 504 -81.54 59.31 31.08
N SER A 505 -81.48 57.98 31.26
CA SER A 505 -82.14 57.29 32.38
C SER A 505 -81.57 57.70 33.74
N ILE A 506 -80.25 57.89 33.84
CA ILE A 506 -79.61 58.38 35.07
C ILE A 506 -79.98 59.83 35.33
N LYS A 507 -80.04 60.67 34.30
CA LYS A 507 -80.48 62.08 34.41
C LYS A 507 -81.88 62.17 35.03
N GLU A 508 -82.82 61.38 34.52
CA GLU A 508 -84.19 61.30 35.06
C GLU A 508 -84.24 60.71 36.47
N SER A 509 -83.38 59.73 36.76
CA SER A 509 -83.31 59.10 38.09
C SER A 509 -82.76 60.07 39.15
N ILE A 510 -81.77 60.89 38.81
CA ILE A 510 -81.24 61.97 39.66
C ILE A 510 -82.36 62.97 40.02
N GLU A 511 -83.21 63.31 39.05
CA GLU A 511 -84.32 64.25 39.25
C GLU A 511 -85.38 63.66 40.21
N LYS A 512 -85.81 62.41 40.00
CA LYS A 512 -86.80 61.70 40.85
C LYS A 512 -86.34 61.50 42.30
N VAL A 513 -85.06 61.22 42.47
CA VAL A 513 -84.50 60.77 43.73
C VAL A 513 -84.20 61.92 44.70
N SER A 514 -84.11 63.15 44.20
CA SER A 514 -84.09 64.34 45.06
C SER A 514 -85.34 64.47 45.97
N GLY A 515 -86.46 63.81 45.61
CA GLY A 515 -87.72 63.85 46.37
C GLY A 515 -88.05 62.63 47.24
N TRP A 516 -87.26 61.55 47.24
CA TRP A 516 -87.61 60.25 47.90
C TRP A 516 -86.85 59.97 49.21
N GLN A 517 -86.04 60.91 49.72
CA GLN A 517 -85.19 60.70 50.91
C GLN A 517 -85.93 60.45 52.23
N ALA A 518 -87.21 60.79 52.34
CA ALA A 518 -87.91 60.79 53.62
C ALA A 518 -88.76 59.54 53.93
N PHE A 519 -89.03 58.64 52.97
CA PHE A 519 -90.10 57.63 53.12
C PHE A 519 -89.66 56.14 53.10
N LEU A 520 -88.41 55.80 52.75
CA LEU A 520 -87.99 54.41 52.47
C LEU A 520 -87.29 53.66 53.62
N VAL A 521 -86.99 54.32 54.76
CA VAL A 521 -86.11 53.74 55.80
C VAL A 521 -86.84 52.82 56.80
N SER A 522 -88.17 52.91 56.97
CA SER A 522 -88.85 52.20 58.06
C SER A 522 -89.11 50.70 57.85
N ASP A 523 -89.22 50.20 56.61
CA ASP A 523 -89.73 48.82 56.36
C ASP A 523 -88.69 47.79 55.84
N LYS A 524 -87.60 48.21 55.18
CA LYS A 524 -86.72 47.27 54.44
C LYS A 524 -85.53 46.69 55.22
N LYS A 525 -85.06 47.35 56.27
CA LYS A 525 -83.89 46.87 57.06
C LYS A 525 -84.15 45.52 57.77
N PRO A 526 -85.33 45.23 58.38
CA PRO A 526 -85.55 43.96 59.07
C PRO A 526 -85.47 42.71 58.17
N ALA A 527 -85.88 42.80 56.89
CA ALA A 527 -85.91 41.66 55.98
C ALA A 527 -84.51 41.20 55.52
N LEU A 528 -83.62 42.15 55.23
CA LEU A 528 -82.23 41.85 54.82
C LEU A 528 -81.41 41.21 55.95
N LEU A 529 -81.77 41.49 57.21
CA LEU A 529 -81.15 40.88 58.38
C LEU A 529 -81.41 39.38 58.45
N GLU A 530 -82.61 38.95 58.09
CA GLU A 530 -82.97 37.53 58.14
C GLU A 530 -82.30 36.73 57.01
N GLU A 531 -82.21 37.28 55.80
CA GLU A 531 -81.45 36.67 54.69
C GLU A 531 -79.96 36.47 55.03
N ALA A 532 -79.33 37.44 55.72
CA ALA A 532 -77.95 37.32 56.18
C ALA A 532 -77.76 36.21 57.21
N ARG A 533 -78.75 35.97 58.07
CA ARG A 533 -78.71 34.88 59.06
C ARG A 533 -78.84 33.50 58.42
N ILE A 534 -79.69 33.36 57.41
CA ILE A 534 -79.83 32.10 56.64
C ILE A 534 -78.51 31.76 55.95
N LEU A 535 -77.92 32.73 55.24
CA LEU A 535 -76.62 32.55 54.56
C LEU A 535 -75.48 32.16 55.53
N ALA A 536 -75.56 32.59 56.79
CA ALA A 536 -74.59 32.22 57.81
C ALA A 536 -74.68 30.74 58.22
N GLN A 537 -75.85 30.11 58.10
CA GLN A 537 -76.11 28.73 58.53
C GLN A 537 -75.93 27.69 57.40
N GLU A 538 -75.95 28.11 56.13
CA GLU A 538 -75.75 27.22 54.98
C GLU A 538 -74.33 26.63 54.91
N THR A 539 -74.19 25.39 54.40
CA THR A 539 -72.90 24.76 54.09
C THR A 539 -72.26 25.34 52.81
N VAL A 540 -70.92 25.41 52.74
CA VAL A 540 -70.22 26.10 51.64
C VAL A 540 -69.75 25.12 50.55
N GLU A 541 -70.37 25.16 49.37
CA GLU A 541 -69.91 24.40 48.19
C GLU A 541 -68.98 25.20 47.26
N LYS A 542 -69.17 26.52 47.13
CA LYS A 542 -68.38 27.41 46.24
C LYS A 542 -68.07 28.75 46.91
N ILE A 543 -66.79 29.00 47.19
CA ILE A 543 -66.30 30.19 47.91
C ILE A 543 -66.61 31.49 47.15
N ASP A 544 -66.39 31.53 45.84
CA ASP A 544 -66.61 32.74 45.03
C ASP A 544 -68.10 33.15 44.98
N ALA A 545 -69.00 32.16 44.91
CA ALA A 545 -70.44 32.38 44.91
C ALA A 545 -70.92 32.94 46.25
N ARG A 546 -70.41 32.42 47.37
CA ARG A 546 -70.74 32.90 48.72
C ARG A 546 -70.23 34.32 48.97
N ALA A 547 -69.01 34.64 48.56
CA ALA A 547 -68.47 36.01 48.64
C ALA A 547 -69.26 37.01 47.76
N ALA A 548 -69.77 36.57 46.59
CA ALA A 548 -70.66 37.40 45.77
C ALA A 548 -72.02 37.65 46.44
N HIS A 549 -72.59 36.65 47.13
CA HIS A 549 -73.86 36.77 47.85
C HIS A 549 -73.76 37.75 49.03
N ILE A 550 -72.71 37.63 49.85
CA ILE A 550 -72.45 38.54 50.99
C ILE A 550 -72.29 39.99 50.52
N ARG A 551 -71.55 40.20 49.41
CA ARG A 551 -71.41 41.55 48.81
C ARG A 551 -72.74 42.12 48.35
N ARG A 552 -73.65 41.29 47.85
CA ARG A 552 -75.00 41.71 47.42
C ARG A 552 -75.82 42.19 48.61
N LEU A 553 -75.89 41.40 49.68
CA LEU A 553 -76.61 41.75 50.91
C LEU A 553 -76.07 43.03 51.55
N ARG A 554 -74.73 43.16 51.69
CA ARG A 554 -74.10 44.38 52.25
C ARG A 554 -74.34 45.61 51.39
N LYS A 555 -74.33 45.45 50.05
CA LYS A 555 -74.68 46.54 49.13
C LYS A 555 -76.12 46.97 49.41
N GLN A 556 -77.09 46.05 49.40
CA GLN A 556 -78.52 46.31 49.66
C GLN A 556 -78.77 47.00 51.01
N TRP A 557 -78.07 46.60 52.07
CA TRP A 557 -78.17 47.23 53.39
C TRP A 557 -77.69 48.69 53.39
N MET A 558 -76.53 48.96 52.78
CA MET A 558 -75.99 50.33 52.66
C MET A 558 -76.89 51.25 51.81
N GLN A 559 -77.74 50.69 50.95
CA GLN A 559 -78.65 51.48 50.11
C GLN A 559 -79.77 52.17 50.88
N LEU A 560 -80.10 51.64 52.06
CA LEU A 560 -81.21 52.10 52.87
C LEU A 560 -80.84 53.26 53.81
N GLY A 561 -79.56 53.63 53.89
CA GLY A 561 -79.06 54.76 54.70
C GLY A 561 -79.04 54.53 56.22
N GLU A 562 -78.31 55.39 56.94
CA GLU A 562 -78.41 55.51 58.41
C GLU A 562 -79.56 56.47 58.73
N SER A 563 -80.67 55.97 59.29
CA SER A 563 -81.55 56.85 60.06
C SER A 563 -80.94 57.04 61.43
N SER A 564 -80.87 58.27 61.91
CA SER A 564 -80.39 58.58 63.27
C SER A 564 -81.50 58.33 64.31
N SER A 565 -82.02 57.10 64.38
CA SER A 565 -82.91 56.64 65.46
C SER A 565 -82.27 55.47 66.21
N GLU A 566 -82.48 55.40 67.52
CA GLU A 566 -81.89 54.37 68.40
C GLU A 566 -82.21 52.93 67.93
N ASP A 567 -83.38 52.71 67.30
CA ASP A 567 -83.83 51.40 66.80
C ASP A 567 -83.03 50.88 65.59
N THR A 568 -82.46 51.76 64.77
CA THR A 568 -81.73 51.33 63.55
C THR A 568 -80.27 50.98 63.79
N THR A 569 -79.68 51.51 64.86
CA THR A 569 -78.30 51.17 65.27
C THR A 569 -78.19 49.71 65.71
N ALA A 570 -79.23 49.17 66.37
CA ALA A 570 -79.28 47.76 66.77
C ALA A 570 -79.40 46.80 65.58
N LEU A 571 -80.19 47.16 64.55
CA LEU A 571 -80.33 46.38 63.32
C LEU A 571 -79.03 46.35 62.51
N ASP A 572 -78.33 47.48 62.41
CA ASP A 572 -77.06 47.59 61.69
C ASP A 572 -76.00 46.66 62.31
N LYS A 573 -75.92 46.62 63.66
CA LYS A 573 -74.99 45.72 64.37
C LYS A 573 -75.34 44.24 64.15
N ALA A 574 -76.62 43.87 64.25
CA ALA A 574 -77.05 42.48 64.08
C ALA A 574 -76.80 41.94 62.66
N PHE A 575 -76.91 42.81 61.65
CA PHE A 575 -76.65 42.47 60.25
C PHE A 575 -75.16 42.25 59.99
N ASP A 576 -74.33 43.11 60.57
CA ASP A 576 -72.87 43.00 60.49
C ASP A 576 -72.39 41.68 61.10
N ASP A 577 -72.92 41.29 62.26
CA ASP A 577 -72.60 40.02 62.92
C ASP A 577 -73.01 38.81 62.07
N ALA A 578 -74.18 38.86 61.40
CA ALA A 578 -74.67 37.78 60.55
C ALA A 578 -73.82 37.61 59.27
N LEU A 579 -73.47 38.72 58.61
CA LEU A 579 -72.59 38.67 57.44
C LEU A 579 -71.16 38.25 57.82
N GLU A 580 -70.67 38.59 59.01
CA GLU A 580 -69.35 38.15 59.46
C GLU A 580 -69.29 36.63 59.58
N LYS A 581 -70.31 36.02 60.22
CA LYS A 581 -70.45 34.56 60.31
C LYS A 581 -70.57 33.91 58.92
N ALA A 582 -71.33 34.52 58.02
CA ALA A 582 -71.43 34.05 56.64
C ALA A 582 -70.08 34.09 55.89
N PHE A 583 -69.22 35.06 56.16
CA PHE A 583 -67.94 35.25 55.47
C PHE A 583 -66.79 34.37 55.99
N ALA A 584 -66.90 33.80 57.19
CA ALA A 584 -65.79 33.07 57.83
C ALA A 584 -65.11 31.99 56.94
N PRO A 585 -65.84 31.14 56.18
CA PRO A 585 -65.21 30.15 55.30
C PRO A 585 -64.44 30.77 54.12
N CYS A 586 -64.94 31.89 53.57
CA CYS A 586 -64.25 32.63 52.50
C CYS A 586 -62.93 33.22 53.00
N ARG A 587 -62.92 33.73 54.23
CA ARG A 587 -61.73 34.26 54.92
C ARG A 587 -60.63 33.20 55.00
N MET A 588 -60.97 31.96 55.36
CA MET A 588 -60.00 30.86 55.46
C MET A 588 -59.40 30.45 54.11
N PHE A 589 -60.20 30.38 53.04
CA PHE A 589 -59.71 30.04 51.70
C PHE A 589 -58.74 31.08 51.15
N TYR A 590 -59.11 32.38 51.21
CA TYR A 590 -58.23 33.45 50.74
C TYR A 590 -56.96 33.56 51.59
N ALA A 591 -57.03 33.29 52.90
CA ALA A 591 -55.85 33.23 53.76
C ALA A 591 -54.87 32.14 53.31
N LYS A 592 -55.35 30.95 52.93
CA LYS A 592 -54.48 29.87 52.39
C LYS A 592 -53.86 30.24 51.05
N GLN A 593 -54.64 30.80 50.12
CA GLN A 593 -54.13 31.21 48.81
C GLN A 593 -53.09 32.35 48.93
N GLU A 594 -53.31 33.27 49.87
CA GLU A 594 -52.34 34.32 50.20
C GLU A 594 -51.08 33.75 50.84
N GLN A 595 -51.19 32.73 51.70
CA GLN A 595 -50.04 32.00 52.24
C GLN A 595 -49.20 31.35 51.14
N GLU A 596 -49.82 30.69 50.15
CA GLU A 596 -49.12 30.08 49.00
C GLU A 596 -48.41 31.12 48.12
N ARG A 597 -49.08 32.26 47.83
CA ARG A 597 -48.46 33.38 47.09
C ARG A 597 -47.29 34.00 47.85
N ASN A 598 -47.42 34.15 49.17
CA ASN A 598 -46.36 34.67 50.03
C ASN A 598 -45.17 33.68 50.10
N ALA A 599 -45.42 32.38 50.18
CA ALA A 599 -44.36 31.36 50.12
C ALA A 599 -43.61 31.38 48.77
N ALA A 600 -44.34 31.50 47.65
CA ALA A 600 -43.75 31.64 46.32
C ALA A 600 -42.92 32.93 46.17
N LEU A 601 -43.42 34.04 46.73
CA LEU A 601 -42.67 35.31 46.77
C LEU A 601 -41.38 35.16 47.58
N GLU A 602 -41.44 34.52 48.74
CA GLU A 602 -40.28 34.32 49.60
C GLU A 602 -39.25 33.40 48.94
N ALA A 603 -39.68 32.32 48.29
CA ALA A 603 -38.80 31.46 47.50
C ALA A 603 -38.10 32.25 46.38
N ARG A 604 -38.80 33.13 45.67
CA ARG A 604 -38.19 34.02 44.65
C ARG A 604 -37.22 35.02 45.27
N ARG A 605 -37.53 35.61 46.43
CA ARG A 605 -36.62 36.51 47.15
C ARG A 605 -35.35 35.79 47.59
N GLN A 606 -35.48 34.59 48.15
CA GLN A 606 -34.33 33.75 48.51
C GLN A 606 -33.42 33.47 47.31
N LEU A 607 -33.99 33.20 46.13
CA LEU A 607 -33.21 33.01 44.90
C LEU A 607 -32.43 34.28 44.49
N VAL A 608 -33.02 35.47 44.66
CA VAL A 608 -32.33 36.75 44.43
C VAL A 608 -31.19 36.95 45.44
N THR A 609 -31.44 36.63 46.71
CA THR A 609 -30.40 36.65 47.75
C THR A 609 -29.28 35.69 47.42
N SER A 610 -29.59 34.43 47.06
CA SER A 610 -28.60 33.43 46.66
C SER A 610 -27.72 33.90 45.51
N LEU A 611 -28.29 34.55 44.48
CA LEU A 611 -27.51 35.17 43.40
C LEU A 611 -26.59 36.29 43.90
N SER A 612 -27.08 37.12 44.82
CA SER A 612 -26.36 38.29 45.32
C SER A 612 -25.25 37.93 46.32
N THR A 613 -25.35 36.77 46.97
CA THR A 613 -24.37 36.25 47.93
C THR A 613 -23.35 35.29 47.30
N LEU A 614 -23.38 35.08 45.99
CA LEU A 614 -22.38 34.25 45.33
C LEU A 614 -20.98 34.86 45.53
N PRO A 615 -19.97 34.05 45.94
CA PRO A 615 -18.62 34.55 46.14
C PRO A 615 -18.08 35.21 44.86
N SER A 616 -17.39 36.34 44.98
CA SER A 616 -16.83 37.04 43.82
C SER A 616 -15.71 36.28 43.12
N ASP A 617 -15.09 35.34 43.83
CA ASP A 617 -13.93 34.50 43.44
C ASP A 617 -14.31 33.07 43.04
N ILE A 618 -15.61 32.78 42.89
CA ILE A 618 -16.07 31.47 42.48
C ILE A 618 -15.46 31.06 41.11
N PRO A 619 -14.93 29.82 40.97
CA PRO A 619 -14.43 29.34 39.69
C PRO A 619 -15.51 29.42 38.60
N MET A 620 -15.14 29.94 37.43
CA MET A 620 -16.10 30.30 36.39
C MET A 620 -16.96 29.13 35.90
N GLN A 621 -16.39 27.92 35.87
CA GLN A 621 -17.12 26.70 35.52
C GLN A 621 -18.18 26.31 36.57
N LYS A 622 -17.93 26.58 37.85
CA LYS A 622 -18.91 26.37 38.93
C LYS A 622 -19.99 27.46 38.87
N LEU A 623 -19.60 28.71 38.65
CA LEU A 623 -20.53 29.83 38.46
C LEU A 623 -21.55 29.55 37.35
N ALA A 624 -21.09 29.09 36.18
CA ALA A 624 -21.96 28.77 35.07
C ALA A 624 -23.02 27.70 35.42
N LYS A 625 -22.62 26.65 36.14
CA LYS A 625 -23.54 25.59 36.59
C LYS A 625 -24.53 26.11 37.62
N GLU A 626 -24.07 26.90 38.59
CA GLU A 626 -24.93 27.46 39.63
C GLU A 626 -25.96 28.44 39.07
N LEU A 627 -25.57 29.28 38.11
CA LEU A 627 -26.50 30.18 37.41
C LEU A 627 -27.59 29.41 36.66
N ASP A 628 -27.25 28.33 35.96
CA ASP A 628 -28.24 27.49 35.27
C ASP A 628 -29.23 26.85 36.25
N VAL A 629 -28.74 26.33 37.39
CA VAL A 629 -29.60 25.76 38.44
C VAL A 629 -30.53 26.80 39.04
N LEU A 630 -30.01 27.99 39.37
CA LEU A 630 -30.80 29.08 39.94
C LEU A 630 -31.85 29.56 38.94
N LYS A 631 -31.50 29.67 37.65
CA LYS A 631 -32.43 30.02 36.58
C LYS A 631 -33.58 29.02 36.46
N GLN A 632 -33.31 27.72 36.54
CA GLN A 632 -34.36 26.68 36.55
C GLN A 632 -35.27 26.80 37.78
N LYS A 633 -34.69 26.96 38.98
CA LYS A 633 -35.46 27.18 40.22
C LYS A 633 -36.36 28.41 40.13
N TRP A 634 -35.88 29.50 39.52
CA TRP A 634 -36.65 30.72 39.31
C TRP A 634 -37.89 30.50 38.43
N PHE A 635 -37.78 29.69 37.38
CA PHE A 635 -38.93 29.36 36.53
C PHE A 635 -39.98 28.51 37.28
N ASN A 636 -39.55 27.67 38.22
CA ASN A 636 -40.42 26.74 38.95
C ASN A 636 -41.01 27.29 40.26
N ALA A 637 -40.75 28.55 40.63
CA ALA A 637 -41.08 29.12 41.96
C ALA A 637 -42.54 29.57 42.16
N GLY A 638 -43.52 28.99 41.45
CA GLY A 638 -44.95 29.25 41.67
C GLY A 638 -45.47 30.66 41.33
N HIS A 639 -46.75 30.91 41.66
CA HIS A 639 -47.49 32.14 41.33
C HIS A 639 -47.34 33.21 42.43
N VAL A 640 -47.12 34.46 42.01
CA VAL A 640 -46.96 35.63 42.88
C VAL A 640 -47.86 36.75 42.37
N ASP A 641 -48.35 37.61 43.26
CA ASP A 641 -49.13 38.80 42.88
C ASP A 641 -48.35 39.70 41.90
N LYS A 642 -49.05 40.24 40.90
CA LYS A 642 -48.44 40.94 39.76
C LYS A 642 -47.46 42.05 40.16
N SER A 643 -47.83 42.91 41.12
CA SER A 643 -46.96 44.01 41.59
C SER A 643 -45.66 43.46 42.20
N LYS A 644 -45.81 42.56 43.18
CA LYS A 644 -44.68 41.95 43.90
C LYS A 644 -43.79 41.11 42.96
N TYR A 645 -44.38 40.46 41.96
CA TYR A 645 -43.64 39.73 40.92
C TYR A 645 -42.76 40.65 40.07
N HIS A 646 -43.27 41.81 39.65
CA HIS A 646 -42.49 42.79 38.88
C HIS A 646 -41.29 43.30 39.69
N GLU A 647 -41.47 43.58 40.97
CA GLU A 647 -40.40 44.01 41.88
C GLU A 647 -39.31 42.93 42.03
N VAL A 648 -39.68 41.70 42.40
CA VAL A 648 -38.70 40.61 42.60
C VAL A 648 -38.03 40.20 41.28
N LYS A 649 -38.73 40.30 40.14
CA LYS A 649 -38.16 40.06 38.81
C LYS A 649 -37.10 41.10 38.43
N ALA A 650 -37.33 42.37 38.73
CA ALA A 650 -36.34 43.42 38.50
C ALA A 650 -35.08 43.18 39.35
N ALA A 651 -35.25 42.83 40.63
CA ALA A 651 -34.15 42.48 41.52
C ALA A 651 -33.36 41.26 41.03
N TRP A 652 -34.05 40.21 40.58
CA TRP A 652 -33.43 39.04 39.93
C TRP A 652 -32.60 39.44 38.70
N GLN A 653 -33.16 40.25 37.80
CA GLN A 653 -32.45 40.67 36.58
C GLN A 653 -31.19 41.48 36.89
N ASN A 654 -31.26 42.38 37.87
CA ASN A 654 -30.12 43.19 38.30
C ASN A 654 -28.99 42.33 38.90
N ALA A 655 -29.32 41.28 39.66
CA ALA A 655 -28.33 40.35 40.21
C ALA A 655 -27.80 39.35 39.15
N PHE A 656 -28.66 38.85 38.28
CA PHE A 656 -28.33 37.79 37.32
C PHE A 656 -27.50 38.29 36.13
N LYS A 657 -27.84 39.46 35.56
CA LYS A 657 -27.25 39.94 34.30
C LYS A 657 -25.72 40.10 34.35
N PRO A 658 -25.11 40.71 35.39
CA PRO A 658 -23.65 40.84 35.46
C PRO A 658 -22.93 39.49 35.57
N LEU A 659 -23.50 38.53 36.31
CA LEU A 659 -22.93 37.20 36.46
C LEU A 659 -23.03 36.41 35.15
N GLN A 660 -24.14 36.55 34.42
CA GLN A 660 -24.30 35.95 33.09
C GLN A 660 -23.28 36.53 32.10
N GLN A 661 -23.07 37.86 32.09
CA GLN A 661 -22.08 38.51 31.23
C GLN A 661 -20.65 38.02 31.51
N LYS A 662 -20.30 37.81 32.79
CA LYS A 662 -19.03 37.19 33.17
C LYS A 662 -18.89 35.80 32.53
N VAL A 663 -19.87 34.93 32.73
CA VAL A 663 -19.87 33.56 32.15
C VAL A 663 -19.80 33.59 30.63
N ASP A 664 -20.53 34.49 29.97
CA ASP A 664 -20.50 34.64 28.51
C ASP A 664 -19.12 35.09 28.02
N GLY A 665 -18.46 36.03 28.71
CA GLY A 665 -17.10 36.45 28.42
C GLY A 665 -16.09 35.29 28.54
N TRP A 666 -16.20 34.50 29.60
CA TRP A 666 -15.35 33.31 29.78
C TRP A 666 -15.56 32.25 28.67
N TYR A 667 -16.79 32.04 28.22
CA TYR A 667 -17.06 31.18 27.06
C TYR A 667 -16.39 31.71 25.79
N GLN A 668 -16.43 33.02 25.57
CA GLN A 668 -15.77 33.66 24.43
C GLN A 668 -14.23 33.56 24.50
N ASP A 669 -13.63 33.69 25.68
CA ASP A 669 -12.19 33.51 25.89
C ASP A 669 -11.75 32.07 25.68
N ASN A 670 -12.53 31.09 26.17
CA ASN A 670 -12.25 29.68 25.91
C ASN A 670 -12.37 29.34 24.43
N LYS A 671 -13.35 29.94 23.73
CA LYS A 671 -13.50 29.80 22.27
C LYS A 671 -12.27 30.30 21.53
N SER A 672 -11.77 31.49 21.86
CA SER A 672 -10.58 32.05 21.20
C SER A 672 -9.33 31.21 21.43
N GLN A 673 -9.12 30.73 22.67
CA GLN A 673 -8.02 29.81 23.00
C GLN A 673 -8.11 28.49 22.23
N LYS A 674 -9.31 27.88 22.15
CA LYS A 674 -9.54 26.66 21.37
C LYS A 674 -9.31 26.87 19.88
N LEU A 675 -9.75 27.99 19.31
CA LEU A 675 -9.45 28.35 17.92
C LEU A 675 -7.94 28.48 17.66
N ALA A 676 -7.19 29.07 18.58
CA ALA A 676 -5.74 29.17 18.46
C ALA A 676 -5.05 27.78 18.51
N LEU A 677 -5.55 26.86 19.34
CA LEU A 677 -5.05 25.48 19.36
C LEU A 677 -5.37 24.72 18.07
N ILE A 678 -6.56 24.96 17.48
CA ILE A 678 -6.93 24.39 16.18
C ILE A 678 -6.01 24.92 15.08
N ALA A 679 -5.73 26.22 15.06
CA ALA A 679 -4.80 26.82 14.10
C ALA A 679 -3.41 26.18 14.19
N LYS A 680 -2.85 26.05 15.41
CA LYS A 680 -1.58 25.36 15.64
C LYS A 680 -1.62 23.89 15.24
N ALA A 681 -2.74 23.19 15.46
CA ALA A 681 -2.88 21.81 15.02
C ALA A 681 -2.90 21.71 13.49
N ASN A 682 -3.58 22.62 12.79
CA ASN A 682 -3.60 22.67 11.33
C ASN A 682 -2.23 22.99 10.72
N GLU A 683 -1.39 23.80 11.39
CA GLU A 683 -0.01 24.06 10.95
C GLU A 683 0.88 22.81 10.99
N LEU A 684 0.54 21.83 11.82
CA LEU A 684 1.28 20.56 11.92
C LEU A 684 0.83 19.52 10.88
N VAL A 685 -0.30 19.75 10.20
CA VAL A 685 -0.81 18.85 9.15
C VAL A 685 0.10 18.99 7.92
N GLY A 686 0.65 17.87 7.43
CA GLY A 686 1.57 17.86 6.29
C GLY A 686 2.99 18.31 6.62
N SER A 687 3.39 18.28 7.89
CA SER A 687 4.80 18.50 8.31
C SER A 687 5.69 17.33 7.87
N ASP A 688 6.88 17.64 7.34
CA ASP A 688 7.86 16.64 6.88
C ASP A 688 8.35 15.74 8.03
N ASP A 689 8.52 16.30 9.24
CA ASP A 689 8.80 15.52 10.45
C ASP A 689 7.49 15.10 11.13
N VAL A 690 6.97 13.96 10.68
CA VAL A 690 5.70 13.38 11.14
C VAL A 690 5.76 12.99 12.64
N GLN A 691 6.94 12.61 13.14
CA GLN A 691 7.11 12.21 14.54
C GLN A 691 7.06 13.43 15.46
N ALA A 692 7.80 14.50 15.13
CA ALA A 692 7.74 15.75 15.88
C ALA A 692 6.35 16.40 15.79
N ALA A 693 5.69 16.31 14.64
CA ALA A 693 4.31 16.79 14.47
C ALA A 693 3.32 16.08 15.41
N ALA A 694 3.42 14.75 15.54
CA ALA A 694 2.58 13.97 16.45
C ALA A 694 2.85 14.29 17.94
N GLU A 695 4.11 14.50 18.33
CA GLU A 695 4.47 14.91 19.69
C GLU A 695 3.90 16.30 20.03
N ASN A 696 4.04 17.25 19.11
CA ASN A 696 3.46 18.59 19.24
C ASN A 696 1.93 18.54 19.28
N ALA A 697 1.29 17.73 18.44
CA ALA A 697 -0.16 17.51 18.47
C ALA A 697 -0.61 16.95 19.83
N GLN A 698 0.17 16.04 20.43
CA GLN A 698 -0.12 15.51 21.77
C GLN A 698 -0.01 16.59 22.85
N GLN A 699 0.91 17.54 22.73
CA GLN A 699 0.98 18.71 23.62
C GLN A 699 -0.24 19.62 23.43
N LEU A 700 -0.69 19.85 22.19
CA LEU A 700 -1.90 20.61 21.90
C LEU A 700 -3.15 19.93 22.49
N GLN A 701 -3.25 18.60 22.46
CA GLN A 701 -4.34 17.86 23.12
C GLN A 701 -4.34 18.03 24.63
N LYS A 702 -3.15 18.09 25.27
CA LYS A 702 -3.02 18.39 26.70
C LYS A 702 -3.48 19.83 26.98
N ALA A 703 -3.04 20.79 26.18
CA ALA A 703 -3.47 22.19 26.29
C ALA A 703 -4.99 22.34 26.11
N TRP A 704 -5.58 21.65 25.14
CA TRP A 704 -7.03 21.66 24.90
C TRP A 704 -7.84 21.25 26.12
N LYS A 705 -7.39 20.21 26.85
CA LYS A 705 -8.04 19.73 28.08
C LYS A 705 -7.99 20.73 29.23
N LEU A 706 -7.01 21.64 29.22
CA LEU A 706 -6.87 22.69 30.22
C LEU A 706 -7.77 23.89 29.91
N VAL A 707 -8.12 24.12 28.63
CA VAL A 707 -9.07 25.17 28.25
C VAL A 707 -10.48 24.77 28.69
N GLY A 708 -11.19 25.71 29.32
CA GLY A 708 -12.56 25.49 29.76
C GLY A 708 -13.55 25.25 28.63
N HIS A 709 -14.79 24.92 28.97
CA HIS A 709 -15.88 24.75 28.01
C HIS A 709 -16.20 26.09 27.31
N ALA A 710 -16.48 26.10 26.00
CA ALA A 710 -16.75 27.31 25.21
C ALA A 710 -18.25 27.58 24.99
N GLY A 711 -19.11 26.92 25.77
CA GLY A 711 -20.56 27.00 25.67
C GLY A 711 -21.16 25.95 24.72
N ARG A 712 -22.41 25.54 24.95
CA ARG A 712 -23.02 24.38 24.26
C ARG A 712 -23.09 24.53 22.74
N ARG A 713 -23.21 25.77 22.24
CA ARG A 713 -23.34 26.07 20.82
C ARG A 713 -22.03 25.86 20.05
N ASP A 714 -20.91 26.29 20.64
CA ASP A 714 -19.62 26.35 19.93
C ASP A 714 -18.73 25.14 20.24
N GLU A 715 -18.84 24.54 21.43
CA GLU A 715 -17.98 23.44 21.88
C GLU A 715 -17.96 22.26 20.89
N SER A 716 -19.12 21.85 20.37
CA SER A 716 -19.21 20.72 19.44
C SER A 716 -18.46 20.97 18.14
N GLN A 717 -18.58 22.17 17.58
CA GLN A 717 -17.91 22.56 16.34
C GLN A 717 -16.39 22.66 16.54
N LEU A 718 -15.97 23.29 17.63
CA LEU A 718 -14.56 23.42 18.00
C LEU A 718 -13.92 22.05 18.21
N TRP A 719 -14.59 21.15 18.93
CA TRP A 719 -14.10 19.78 19.15
C TRP A 719 -13.96 19.00 17.86
N SER A 720 -14.96 19.08 16.97
CA SER A 720 -14.91 18.40 15.66
C SER A 720 -13.70 18.86 14.83
N ALA A 721 -13.48 20.18 14.75
CA ALA A 721 -12.36 20.74 13.98
C ALA A 721 -10.99 20.38 14.58
N PHE A 722 -10.86 20.44 15.91
CA PHE A 722 -9.62 20.05 16.57
C PHE A 722 -9.32 18.57 16.40
N LYS A 723 -10.36 17.72 16.51
CA LYS A 723 -10.23 16.28 16.30
C LYS A 723 -9.80 15.97 14.87
N GLU A 724 -10.41 16.59 13.86
CA GLU A 724 -10.06 16.37 12.46
C GLU A 724 -8.58 16.67 12.18
N ALA A 725 -8.05 17.79 12.68
CA ALA A 725 -6.64 18.13 12.53
C ALA A 725 -5.71 17.08 13.18
N ASN A 726 -6.07 16.61 14.38
CA ASN A 726 -5.30 15.56 15.07
C ASN A 726 -5.39 14.21 14.33
N ASP A 727 -6.56 13.82 13.85
CA ASP A 727 -6.78 12.56 13.13
C ASP A 727 -5.91 12.50 11.86
N LYS A 728 -5.71 13.63 11.15
CA LYS A 728 -4.79 13.73 10.01
C LYS A 728 -3.33 13.48 10.43
N ILE A 729 -2.84 14.17 11.45
CA ILE A 729 -1.44 14.05 11.93
C ILE A 729 -1.14 12.63 12.40
N PHE A 730 -2.01 12.05 13.24
CA PHE A 730 -1.81 10.68 13.71
C PHE A 730 -2.04 9.65 12.61
N GLY A 731 -2.91 9.94 11.63
CA GLY A 731 -3.09 9.15 10.42
C GLY A 731 -1.82 9.04 9.58
N GLU A 732 -1.13 10.16 9.35
CA GLU A 732 0.18 10.20 8.67
C GLU A 732 1.24 9.42 9.45
N LEU A 733 1.31 9.57 10.78
CA LEU A 733 2.23 8.78 11.62
C LEU A 733 1.96 7.27 11.51
N HIS A 734 0.69 6.88 11.52
CA HIS A 734 0.29 5.49 11.32
C HIS A 734 0.69 5.00 9.92
N ALA A 735 0.53 5.81 8.88
CA ALA A 735 0.95 5.47 7.52
C ALA A 735 2.47 5.26 7.42
N VAL A 736 3.28 6.15 8.00
CA VAL A 736 4.75 6.01 8.03
C VAL A 736 5.17 4.75 8.78
N LYS A 737 4.56 4.47 9.95
CA LYS A 737 4.84 3.25 10.72
C LYS A 737 4.46 1.99 9.96
N ASN A 738 3.33 1.99 9.25
CA ASN A 738 2.90 0.86 8.43
C ASN A 738 3.83 0.66 7.22
N ALA A 739 4.26 1.74 6.57
CA ALA A 739 5.23 1.67 5.47
C ALA A 739 6.56 1.07 5.95
N GLN A 740 7.10 1.55 7.08
CA GLN A 740 8.32 1.00 7.69
C GLN A 740 8.13 -0.47 8.10
N HIS A 741 6.95 -0.86 8.59
CA HIS A 741 6.65 -2.25 8.92
C HIS A 741 6.67 -3.14 7.67
N ASN A 742 5.99 -2.72 6.60
CA ASN A 742 5.94 -3.44 5.33
C ASN A 742 7.32 -3.54 4.69
N GLU A 743 8.14 -2.49 4.74
CA GLU A 743 9.51 -2.50 4.24
C GLU A 743 10.39 -3.49 5.01
N ASN A 744 10.30 -3.51 6.34
CA ASN A 744 10.98 -4.49 7.17
C ASN A 744 10.51 -5.93 6.90
N GLU A 745 9.23 -6.14 6.64
CA GLU A 745 8.67 -7.45 6.31
C GLU A 745 9.10 -7.91 4.91
N ALA A 746 9.14 -7.02 3.93
CA ALA A 746 9.65 -7.30 2.59
C ALA A 746 11.15 -7.67 2.62
N LEU A 747 11.96 -6.91 3.38
CA LEU A 747 13.37 -7.22 3.58
C LEU A 747 13.55 -8.57 4.30
N LEU A 748 12.77 -8.85 5.35
CA LEU A 748 12.77 -10.14 6.01
C LEU A 748 12.50 -11.29 5.02
N ASN A 749 11.45 -11.18 4.21
CA ASN A 749 11.10 -12.21 3.23
C ASN A 749 12.19 -12.40 2.18
N THR A 750 12.82 -11.31 1.72
CA THR A 750 13.97 -11.38 0.80
C THR A 750 15.15 -12.11 1.44
N LEU A 751 15.51 -11.77 2.69
CA LEU A 751 16.60 -12.44 3.38
C LEU A 751 16.31 -13.91 3.64
N LEU A 752 15.09 -14.27 4.07
CA LEU A 752 14.69 -15.66 4.26
C LEU A 752 14.73 -16.46 2.94
N ASN A 753 14.28 -15.88 1.83
CA ASN A 753 14.38 -16.52 0.53
C ASN A 753 15.84 -16.74 0.11
N LYS A 754 16.73 -15.78 0.36
CA LYS A 754 18.18 -15.96 0.14
C LYS A 754 18.73 -17.11 1.00
N VAL A 755 18.32 -17.23 2.27
CA VAL A 755 18.73 -18.35 3.13
C VAL A 755 18.23 -19.69 2.57
N ILE A 756 17.00 -19.75 2.07
CA ILE A 756 16.44 -20.95 1.43
C ILE A 756 17.23 -21.32 0.17
N GLU A 757 17.57 -20.34 -0.68
CA GLU A 757 18.35 -20.54 -1.90
C GLU A 757 19.76 -21.07 -1.57
N VAL A 758 20.44 -20.45 -0.60
CA VAL A 758 21.75 -20.90 -0.11
C VAL A 758 21.67 -22.31 0.49
N LYS A 759 20.58 -22.62 1.21
CA LYS A 759 20.34 -23.98 1.75
C LYS A 759 20.09 -25.02 0.64
N ALA A 760 19.43 -24.65 -0.46
CA ALA A 760 19.22 -25.55 -1.59
C ALA A 760 20.52 -25.87 -2.32
N GLN A 761 21.46 -24.93 -2.38
CA GLN A 761 22.80 -25.16 -2.93
C GLN A 761 23.63 -26.13 -2.08
N LEU A 762 23.29 -26.35 -0.81
CA LEU A 762 24.05 -27.24 0.09
C LEU A 762 24.08 -28.71 -0.36
N SER A 763 23.05 -29.18 -1.07
CA SER A 763 22.91 -30.59 -1.45
C SER A 763 23.78 -31.04 -2.63
N GLU A 764 24.38 -30.12 -3.39
CA GLU A 764 25.08 -30.42 -4.66
C GLU A 764 26.58 -30.07 -4.65
N VAL A 765 27.09 -29.50 -3.56
CA VAL A 765 28.36 -28.75 -3.57
C VAL A 765 29.59 -29.54 -3.08
N GLY A 766 30.70 -29.39 -3.81
CA GLY A 766 32.04 -29.91 -3.47
C GLY A 766 32.74 -29.17 -2.32
N GLN A 767 33.88 -29.68 -1.83
CA GLN A 767 34.57 -29.14 -0.63
C GLN A 767 35.08 -27.70 -0.80
N SER A 768 35.37 -27.26 -2.02
CA SER A 768 35.85 -25.91 -2.35
C SER A 768 34.76 -24.84 -2.31
N GLU A 769 33.48 -25.20 -2.49
CA GLU A 769 32.39 -24.21 -2.63
C GLU A 769 31.61 -24.00 -1.31
N ILE A 770 31.87 -24.80 -0.27
CA ILE A 770 31.34 -24.58 1.10
C ILE A 770 31.79 -23.22 1.66
N SER A 771 33.04 -22.80 1.37
CA SER A 771 33.55 -21.50 1.79
C SER A 771 32.75 -20.32 1.21
N VAL A 772 32.26 -20.48 -0.04
CA VAL A 772 31.42 -19.49 -0.73
C VAL A 772 30.04 -19.41 -0.08
N ILE A 773 29.43 -20.56 0.25
CA ILE A 773 28.16 -20.64 0.97
C ILE A 773 28.26 -19.96 2.34
N SER A 774 29.33 -20.22 3.10
CA SER A 774 29.56 -19.57 4.40
C SER A 774 29.71 -18.05 4.26
N SER A 775 30.36 -17.55 3.20
CA SER A 775 30.45 -16.12 2.94
C SER A 775 29.08 -15.49 2.63
N ALA A 776 28.26 -16.15 1.80
CA ALA A 776 26.92 -15.68 1.48
C ALA A 776 25.99 -15.63 2.71
N LEU A 777 26.12 -16.58 3.64
CA LEU A 777 25.39 -16.57 4.91
C LEU A 777 25.79 -15.40 5.81
N ASN A 778 27.09 -15.04 5.84
CA ASN A 778 27.56 -13.86 6.58
C ASN A 778 27.01 -12.57 6.00
N ASP A 779 26.98 -12.43 4.67
CA ASP A 779 26.40 -11.25 4.00
C ASP A 779 24.91 -11.09 4.32
N ILE A 780 24.15 -12.18 4.33
CA ILE A 780 22.73 -12.19 4.74
C ILE A 780 22.60 -11.75 6.20
N GLN A 781 23.50 -12.20 7.06
CA GLN A 781 23.51 -11.85 8.48
C GLN A 781 23.88 -10.39 8.72
N GLU A 782 24.74 -9.80 7.88
CA GLU A 782 25.08 -8.38 7.90
C GLU A 782 23.89 -7.51 7.44
N GLN A 783 23.22 -7.90 6.36
CA GLN A 783 22.00 -7.21 5.89
C GLN A 783 20.88 -7.24 6.94
N ALA A 784 20.79 -8.31 7.74
CA ALA A 784 19.80 -8.45 8.81
C ALA A 784 20.00 -7.48 10.01
N TYR A 785 21.13 -6.76 10.13
CA TYR A 785 21.30 -5.77 11.21
C TYR A 785 20.41 -4.54 11.05
N SER A 786 19.98 -4.24 9.82
CA SER A 786 19.02 -3.17 9.54
C SER A 786 17.60 -3.49 10.03
N LEU A 787 17.30 -4.78 10.29
CA LEU A 787 15.99 -5.21 10.75
C LEU A 787 15.79 -5.00 12.26
N PRO A 788 14.54 -4.78 12.71
CA PRO A 788 14.16 -4.82 14.12
C PRO A 788 14.58 -6.13 14.80
N LYS A 789 14.94 -6.06 16.09
CA LYS A 789 15.50 -7.16 16.90
C LYS A 789 14.79 -8.50 16.73
N VAL A 790 13.45 -8.50 16.70
CA VAL A 790 12.64 -9.72 16.55
C VAL A 790 12.79 -10.34 15.16
N LEU A 791 12.72 -9.52 14.10
CA LEU A 791 12.84 -9.99 12.71
C LEU A 791 14.27 -10.44 12.40
N LYS A 792 15.26 -9.68 12.90
CA LYS A 792 16.67 -10.08 12.89
C LYS A 792 16.88 -11.46 13.53
N GLY A 793 16.26 -11.70 14.69
CA GLY A 793 16.34 -12.98 15.39
C GLY A 793 15.84 -14.16 14.56
N LYS A 794 14.80 -13.97 13.73
CA LYS A 794 14.31 -15.01 12.80
C LYS A 794 15.35 -15.36 11.74
N VAL A 795 15.93 -14.35 11.08
CA VAL A 795 16.98 -14.57 10.07
C VAL A 795 18.18 -15.27 10.69
N GLN A 796 18.63 -14.82 11.87
CA GLN A 796 19.75 -15.44 12.58
C GLN A 796 19.48 -16.90 12.94
N SER A 797 18.26 -17.26 13.34
CA SER A 797 17.89 -18.64 13.62
C SER A 797 18.02 -19.53 12.37
N GLU A 798 17.50 -19.08 11.23
CA GLU A 798 17.59 -19.82 9.96
C GLU A 798 19.04 -19.95 9.48
N VAL A 799 19.82 -18.86 9.51
CA VAL A 799 21.25 -18.87 9.15
C VAL A 799 22.05 -19.81 10.06
N SER A 800 21.76 -19.81 11.37
CA SER A 800 22.37 -20.75 12.32
C SER A 800 22.00 -22.20 12.02
N GLY A 801 20.78 -22.44 11.53
CA GLY A 801 20.33 -23.77 11.09
C GLY A 801 21.12 -24.28 9.89
N VAL A 802 21.41 -23.41 8.91
CA VAL A 802 22.24 -23.77 7.75
C VAL A 802 23.70 -24.01 8.16
N HIS A 803 24.27 -23.19 9.04
CA HIS A 803 25.61 -23.43 9.59
C HIS A 803 25.74 -24.80 10.25
N ARG A 804 24.78 -25.20 11.09
CA ARG A 804 24.77 -26.55 11.68
C ARG A 804 24.71 -27.65 10.62
N ALA A 805 23.93 -27.46 9.55
CA ALA A 805 23.87 -28.43 8.46
C ALA A 805 25.20 -28.56 7.70
N ILE A 806 25.94 -27.44 7.54
CA ILE A 806 27.31 -27.46 7.00
C ILE A 806 28.23 -28.28 7.91
N ASP A 807 28.20 -28.02 9.22
CA ASP A 807 29.03 -28.74 10.20
C ASP A 807 28.74 -30.24 10.18
N THR A 808 27.47 -30.64 10.19
CA THR A 808 27.06 -32.05 10.09
C THR A 808 27.55 -32.70 8.80
N MET A 809 27.38 -32.03 7.65
CA MET A 809 27.84 -32.56 6.36
C MET A 809 29.36 -32.70 6.29
N GLN A 810 30.11 -31.77 6.89
CA GLN A 810 31.56 -31.86 6.98
C GLN A 810 32.01 -33.04 7.86
N GLN A 811 31.33 -33.27 8.99
CA GLN A 811 31.56 -34.44 9.85
C GLN A 811 31.23 -35.75 9.14
N GLU A 812 30.08 -35.87 8.47
CA GLU A 812 29.74 -37.08 7.71
C GLU A 812 30.77 -37.39 6.61
N ARG A 813 31.26 -36.35 5.92
CA ARG A 813 32.33 -36.49 4.92
C ARG A 813 33.67 -36.92 5.54
N SER A 814 34.05 -36.38 6.70
CA SER A 814 35.29 -36.79 7.38
C SER A 814 35.21 -38.24 7.86
N HIS A 815 34.08 -38.63 8.47
CA HIS A 815 33.82 -40.02 8.88
C HIS A 815 33.87 -40.98 7.68
N LYS A 816 33.26 -40.59 6.54
CA LYS A 816 33.29 -41.41 5.32
C LYS A 816 34.71 -41.59 4.79
N ARG A 817 35.52 -40.52 4.72
CA ARG A 817 36.95 -40.59 4.32
C ARG A 817 37.77 -41.48 5.25
N LEU A 818 37.53 -41.35 6.55
CA LEU A 818 38.20 -42.16 7.56
C LEU A 818 37.88 -43.63 7.35
N HIS A 819 36.60 -43.97 7.15
CA HIS A 819 36.18 -45.34 6.90
C HIS A 819 36.70 -45.91 5.56
N GLU A 820 36.69 -45.11 4.48
CA GLU A 820 37.29 -45.47 3.19
C GLU A 820 38.79 -45.77 3.35
N ARG A 821 39.49 -44.94 4.13
CA ARG A 821 40.91 -45.14 4.44
C ARG A 821 41.13 -46.41 5.26
N THR A 822 40.35 -46.65 6.32
CA THR A 822 40.42 -47.87 7.12
C THR A 822 40.22 -49.11 6.25
N ASN A 823 39.22 -49.10 5.38
CA ASN A 823 38.92 -50.21 4.47
C ASN A 823 40.03 -50.41 3.42
N ALA A 824 40.58 -49.33 2.86
CA ALA A 824 41.73 -49.40 1.94
C ALA A 824 42.95 -50.03 2.61
N LEU A 825 43.19 -49.70 3.88
CA LEU A 825 44.31 -50.20 4.67
C LEU A 825 44.13 -51.68 5.04
N ILE A 826 42.93 -52.09 5.48
CA ILE A 826 42.58 -53.51 5.70
C ILE A 826 42.72 -54.33 4.40
N THR A 827 42.24 -53.78 3.27
CA THR A 827 42.32 -54.46 1.96
C THR A 827 43.78 -54.68 1.54
N LEU A 828 44.63 -53.67 1.72
CA LEU A 828 46.05 -53.77 1.41
C LEU A 828 46.75 -54.78 2.31
N LEU A 829 46.45 -54.79 3.62
CA LEU A 829 47.06 -55.73 4.56
C LEU A 829 46.70 -57.20 4.27
N ARG A 830 45.50 -57.47 3.75
CA ARG A 830 45.08 -58.82 3.32
C ARG A 830 45.69 -59.27 2.00
N ALA A 831 46.07 -58.34 1.12
CA ALA A 831 46.60 -58.66 -0.21
C ALA A 831 48.06 -59.16 -0.18
N GLY A 832 48.82 -58.87 0.89
CA GLY A 832 50.21 -59.31 1.05
C GLY A 832 51.20 -58.70 0.03
N THR A 833 52.38 -59.29 -0.14
CA THR A 833 53.43 -58.81 -1.08
C THR A 833 53.06 -58.88 -2.56
N ASP A 834 52.02 -59.65 -2.92
CA ASP A 834 51.64 -59.93 -4.31
C ASP A 834 50.51 -59.01 -4.82
N GLY A 835 49.98 -58.12 -3.98
CA GLY A 835 48.92 -57.18 -4.33
C GLY A 835 49.46 -55.94 -5.04
N VAL A 836 49.04 -55.71 -6.28
CA VAL A 836 49.23 -54.41 -6.95
C VAL A 836 48.39 -53.37 -6.22
N VAL A 837 49.03 -52.34 -5.63
CA VAL A 837 48.32 -51.18 -5.08
C VAL A 837 47.63 -50.45 -6.23
N SER A 838 46.30 -50.46 -6.26
CA SER A 838 45.55 -49.68 -7.24
C SER A 838 45.66 -48.18 -6.92
N ASP A 839 45.52 -47.33 -7.94
CA ASP A 839 45.49 -45.88 -7.76
C ASP A 839 44.42 -45.44 -6.75
N ASP A 840 43.26 -46.12 -6.72
CA ASP A 840 42.16 -45.87 -5.78
C ASP A 840 42.55 -46.11 -4.31
N ILE A 841 43.32 -47.17 -4.03
CA ILE A 841 43.79 -47.49 -2.67
C ILE A 841 44.87 -46.50 -2.23
N SER A 842 45.77 -46.14 -3.14
CA SER A 842 46.80 -45.12 -2.92
C SER A 842 46.21 -43.76 -2.55
N GLU A 843 45.16 -43.34 -3.27
CA GLU A 843 44.49 -42.06 -3.02
C GLU A 843 43.76 -42.04 -1.67
N ALA A 844 43.08 -43.14 -1.29
CA ALA A 844 42.38 -43.24 0.00
C ALA A 844 43.32 -43.26 1.22
N LEU A 845 44.48 -43.92 1.10
CA LEU A 845 45.48 -44.02 2.17
C LEU A 845 46.21 -42.70 2.43
N GLY A 846 46.53 -41.96 1.39
CA GLY A 846 47.33 -40.74 1.49
C GLY A 846 48.80 -41.02 1.86
N ARG A 847 49.63 -39.97 1.76
CA ARG A 847 51.10 -40.10 1.80
C ARG A 847 51.66 -40.64 3.11
N ARG A 848 51.04 -40.36 4.26
CA ARG A 848 51.51 -40.82 5.58
C ARG A 848 51.56 -42.35 5.64
N TRP A 849 50.42 -42.98 5.36
CA TRP A 849 50.25 -44.43 5.50
C TRP A 849 50.93 -45.21 4.38
N LEU A 850 50.98 -44.66 3.16
CA LEU A 850 51.81 -45.20 2.08
C LEU A 850 53.30 -45.26 2.47
N ASN A 851 53.85 -44.16 2.99
CA ASN A 851 55.25 -44.12 3.41
C ASN A 851 55.54 -45.05 4.61
N ALA A 852 54.57 -45.25 5.50
CA ALA A 852 54.71 -46.15 6.65
C ALA A 852 54.81 -47.63 6.23
N ILE A 853 54.20 -48.00 5.11
CA ILE A 853 54.27 -49.37 4.55
C ILE A 853 55.60 -49.61 3.82
N ASP A 854 56.11 -48.59 3.12
CA ASP A 854 57.37 -48.65 2.35
C ASP A 854 58.64 -48.40 3.20
N GLY A 855 58.48 -47.90 4.43
CA GLY A 855 59.58 -47.44 5.28
C GLY A 855 60.30 -48.56 6.04
N ASP A 856 61.63 -48.60 5.94
CA ASP A 856 62.53 -49.44 6.74
C ASP A 856 62.71 -48.81 8.14
N VAL A 857 61.69 -48.90 9.00
CA VAL A 857 61.76 -48.42 10.38
C VAL A 857 62.28 -49.54 11.28
N GLU A 858 63.46 -49.37 11.86
CA GLU A 858 63.98 -50.25 12.91
C GLU A 858 63.11 -50.15 14.18
N SER A 859 62.06 -50.98 14.27
CA SER A 859 61.34 -51.20 15.50
C SER A 859 62.06 -52.26 16.34
N ASN A 860 62.52 -51.87 17.54
CA ASN A 860 63.04 -52.82 18.54
C ASN A 860 61.96 -53.74 19.14
N GLN A 861 60.69 -53.54 18.79
CA GLN A 861 59.54 -54.32 19.26
C GLN A 861 59.00 -55.19 18.13
N SER A 862 58.60 -56.42 18.45
CA SER A 862 58.01 -57.33 17.47
C SER A 862 56.57 -56.94 17.11
N ARG A 863 56.06 -57.39 15.96
CA ARG A 863 54.63 -57.26 15.61
C ARG A 863 53.69 -57.77 16.70
N HIS A 864 54.04 -58.87 17.35
CA HIS A 864 53.26 -59.43 18.47
C HIS A 864 53.16 -58.44 19.64
N TRP A 865 54.29 -57.82 20.01
CA TRP A 865 54.32 -56.79 21.05
C TRP A 865 53.50 -55.56 20.63
N LEU A 866 53.64 -55.10 19.38
CA LEU A 866 52.92 -53.95 18.84
C LEU A 866 51.40 -54.19 18.76
N THR A 867 50.96 -55.42 18.44
CA THR A 867 49.54 -55.81 18.45
C THR A 867 48.96 -55.74 19.87
N VAL A 868 49.66 -56.28 20.87
CA VAL A 868 49.22 -56.18 22.28
C VAL A 868 49.27 -54.74 22.79
N ALA A 869 50.26 -53.94 22.35
CA ALA A 869 50.35 -52.52 22.67
C ALA A 869 49.20 -51.71 22.06
N LEU A 870 48.79 -52.02 20.84
CA LEU A 870 47.62 -51.42 20.20
C LEU A 870 46.33 -51.76 20.94
N GLU A 871 46.09 -53.03 21.26
CA GLU A 871 44.93 -53.45 22.06
C GLU A 871 44.90 -52.82 23.47
N ALA A 872 46.06 -52.62 24.08
CA ALA A 872 46.19 -51.94 25.36
C ALA A 872 45.96 -50.43 25.24
N ALA A 873 46.37 -49.81 24.13
CA ALA A 873 46.19 -48.38 23.88
C ALA A 873 44.73 -48.00 23.63
N VAL A 874 43.92 -48.93 23.07
CA VAL A 874 42.49 -48.71 22.77
C VAL A 874 41.53 -49.49 23.68
N ASP A 875 42.03 -50.06 24.79
CA ASP A 875 41.25 -50.82 25.75
C ASP A 875 40.47 -52.03 25.18
N LEU A 876 40.95 -52.64 24.09
CA LEU A 876 40.41 -53.89 23.56
C LEU A 876 40.97 -55.11 24.31
N PRO A 877 40.20 -56.19 24.48
CA PRO A 877 40.65 -57.39 25.18
C PRO A 877 41.74 -58.12 24.40
N THR A 878 42.82 -58.49 25.09
CA THR A 878 43.89 -59.36 24.57
C THR A 878 43.56 -60.84 24.86
N PRO A 879 43.91 -61.80 23.99
CA PRO A 879 43.76 -63.24 24.27
C PRO A 879 44.40 -63.66 25.60
N SER A 880 43.83 -64.67 26.27
CA SER A 880 44.32 -65.11 27.59
C SER A 880 45.78 -65.57 27.60
N GLU A 881 46.26 -66.07 26.45
CA GLU A 881 47.64 -66.49 26.22
C GLU A 881 48.66 -65.33 26.32
N ASP A 882 48.22 -64.11 26.02
CA ASP A 882 49.04 -62.89 26.00
C ASP A 882 48.82 -61.99 27.24
N SER A 883 48.13 -62.50 28.27
CA SER A 883 47.79 -61.72 29.47
C SER A 883 49.01 -61.17 30.23
N THR A 884 50.09 -61.95 30.31
CA THR A 884 51.38 -61.53 30.89
C THR A 884 52.09 -60.50 30.01
N LEU A 885 52.05 -60.68 28.69
CA LEU A 885 52.61 -59.74 27.73
C LEU A 885 51.88 -58.39 27.80
N ARG A 886 50.55 -58.39 27.96
CA ARG A 886 49.78 -57.15 28.12
C ARG A 886 50.19 -56.37 29.36
N THR A 887 50.40 -57.03 30.49
CA THR A 887 50.89 -56.35 31.71
C THR A 887 52.28 -55.75 31.53
N ASP A 888 53.18 -56.45 30.84
CA ASP A 888 54.54 -55.97 30.57
C ASP A 888 54.54 -54.79 29.59
N VAL A 889 53.71 -54.85 28.55
CA VAL A 889 53.51 -53.76 27.58
C VAL A 889 52.95 -52.52 28.25
N GLN A 890 51.92 -52.64 29.09
CA GLN A 890 51.33 -51.53 29.84
C GLN A 890 52.34 -50.90 30.81
N LEU A 891 53.14 -51.71 31.50
CA LEU A 891 54.22 -51.23 32.37
C LEU A 891 55.28 -50.47 31.56
N SER A 892 55.70 -51.02 30.41
CA SER A 892 56.68 -50.42 29.51
C SER A 892 56.21 -49.07 28.96
N MET A 893 54.96 -48.99 28.48
CA MET A 893 54.34 -47.75 28.00
C MET A 893 54.17 -46.71 29.11
N MET A 894 53.79 -47.14 30.33
CA MET A 894 53.68 -46.25 31.50
C MET A 894 55.05 -45.70 31.91
N THR A 895 56.08 -46.54 31.87
CA THR A 895 57.47 -46.15 32.21
C THR A 895 58.02 -45.18 31.18
N ALA A 896 57.84 -45.44 29.87
CA ALA A 896 58.23 -44.52 28.80
C ALA A 896 57.54 -43.14 28.91
N LYS A 897 56.26 -43.13 29.29
CA LYS A 897 55.50 -41.89 29.53
C LYS A 897 56.03 -41.09 30.73
N LEU A 898 56.45 -41.76 31.81
CA LEU A 898 56.95 -41.11 33.02
C LEU A 898 58.41 -40.65 32.92
N GLU A 899 59.27 -41.41 32.23
CA GLU A 899 60.70 -41.12 32.14
C GLU A 899 61.07 -40.22 30.96
N ARG A 900 60.40 -40.38 29.80
CA ARG A 900 60.76 -39.69 28.54
C ARG A 900 59.69 -38.73 28.04
N GLY A 901 58.50 -38.74 28.65
CA GLY A 901 57.35 -37.97 28.16
C GLY A 901 56.77 -38.50 26.84
N GLU A 902 57.24 -39.65 26.36
CA GLU A 902 56.77 -40.27 25.12
C GLU A 902 55.42 -40.95 25.37
N ILE A 903 54.36 -40.42 24.76
CA ILE A 903 53.04 -41.06 24.76
C ILE A 903 52.97 -41.91 23.49
N ALA A 904 52.98 -43.23 23.66
CA ALA A 904 52.73 -44.15 22.56
C ALA A 904 51.24 -44.13 22.21
N THR A 905 50.85 -43.24 21.31
CA THR A 905 49.50 -43.15 20.76
C THR A 905 49.25 -44.30 19.78
N ALA A 906 47.98 -44.71 19.64
CA ALA A 906 47.61 -45.85 18.82
C ALA A 906 48.00 -45.67 17.35
N ASP A 907 47.93 -44.46 16.79
CA ASP A 907 48.37 -44.15 15.43
C ASP A 907 49.89 -44.38 15.23
N LEU A 908 50.72 -43.96 16.18
CA LEU A 908 52.18 -44.16 16.13
C LEU A 908 52.58 -45.63 16.33
N LEU A 909 51.85 -46.36 17.17
CA LEU A 909 52.05 -47.80 17.35
C LEU A 909 51.66 -48.56 16.09
N PHE A 910 50.57 -48.13 15.44
CA PHE A 910 50.11 -48.71 14.18
C PHE A 910 51.06 -48.41 13.03
N GLU A 911 51.59 -47.19 12.95
CA GLU A 911 52.63 -46.80 11.99
C GLU A 911 53.88 -47.69 12.11
N LYS A 912 54.33 -47.96 13.34
CA LYS A 912 55.42 -48.91 13.62
C LYS A 912 55.06 -50.36 13.26
N TRP A 913 53.81 -50.75 13.45
CA TRP A 913 53.32 -52.09 13.10
C TRP A 913 53.35 -52.31 11.57
N LEU A 914 52.98 -51.28 10.79
CA LEU A 914 53.03 -51.28 9.33
C LEU A 914 54.46 -51.33 8.79
N ALA A 915 55.41 -50.66 9.43
CA ALA A 915 56.80 -50.61 8.98
C ALA A 915 57.54 -51.97 9.01
N HIS A 916 56.95 -53.01 9.61
CA HIS A 916 57.44 -54.39 9.50
C HIS A 916 57.18 -55.03 8.11
N GLY A 917 56.59 -54.30 7.16
CA GLY A 917 56.41 -54.74 5.77
C GLY A 917 55.23 -55.68 5.57
N ALA A 918 55.37 -56.72 4.74
CA ALA A 918 54.26 -57.64 4.47
C ALA A 918 54.01 -58.63 5.63
N VAL A 919 52.73 -59.00 5.85
CA VAL A 919 52.34 -59.98 6.86
C VAL A 919 52.62 -61.39 6.37
N SER A 920 53.38 -62.17 7.15
CA SER A 920 53.67 -63.57 6.84
C SER A 920 52.52 -64.51 7.27
N LYS A 921 52.45 -65.72 6.73
CA LYS A 921 51.43 -66.73 7.11
C LYS A 921 51.44 -67.08 8.62
N ALA A 922 52.56 -66.90 9.31
CA ALA A 922 52.66 -67.14 10.75
C ALA A 922 52.06 -66.00 11.59
N GLU A 923 51.83 -64.82 10.99
CA GLU A 923 51.36 -63.60 11.63
C GLU A 923 49.90 -63.28 11.29
N GLU A 924 49.20 -64.17 10.59
CA GLU A 924 47.82 -63.99 10.13
C GLU A 924 46.85 -63.77 11.32
N GLY A 925 47.08 -64.45 12.45
CA GLY A 925 46.33 -64.21 13.70
C GLY A 925 46.59 -62.84 14.35
N LEU A 926 47.73 -62.19 14.06
CA LEU A 926 47.99 -60.81 14.50
C LEU A 926 47.31 -59.80 13.60
N LEU A 927 47.21 -60.10 12.30
CA LEU A 927 46.47 -59.27 11.35
C LEU A 927 44.97 -59.22 11.69
N GLU A 928 44.33 -60.35 12.00
CA GLU A 928 42.91 -60.38 12.41
C GLU A 928 42.63 -59.50 13.65
N ARG A 929 43.56 -59.49 14.61
CA ARG A 929 43.47 -58.66 15.82
C ARG A 929 43.61 -57.17 15.49
N ILE A 930 44.53 -56.83 14.59
CA ILE A 930 44.72 -55.45 14.13
C ILE A 930 43.54 -54.94 13.32
N GLU A 931 42.92 -55.79 12.50
CA GLU A 931 41.67 -55.44 11.80
C GLU A 931 40.54 -55.13 12.79
N GLN A 932 40.43 -55.90 13.89
CA GLN A 932 39.48 -55.60 14.96
C GLN A 932 39.79 -54.26 15.65
N VAL A 933 41.07 -53.97 15.88
CA VAL A 933 41.52 -52.68 16.45
C VAL A 933 41.13 -51.52 15.52
N LEU A 934 41.42 -51.61 14.23
CA LEU A 934 41.12 -50.57 13.24
C LEU A 934 39.62 -50.43 12.96
N ALA A 935 38.87 -51.53 12.97
CA ALA A 935 37.42 -51.51 12.80
C ALA A 935 36.70 -50.88 14.01
N ALA A 936 37.22 -51.10 15.23
CA ALA A 936 36.68 -50.52 16.45
C ALA A 936 37.13 -49.07 16.67
N ASN A 937 38.30 -48.69 16.16
CA ASN A 937 38.93 -47.38 16.36
C ASN A 937 39.48 -46.84 15.02
N PRO A 938 38.62 -46.47 14.07
CA PRO A 938 39.03 -46.00 12.75
C PRO A 938 39.85 -44.69 12.80
N GLU A 939 39.75 -43.90 13.86
CA GLU A 939 40.54 -42.69 14.11
C GLU A 939 42.06 -42.92 14.20
N ILE A 940 42.49 -44.17 14.40
CA ILE A 940 43.91 -44.56 14.32
C ILE A 940 44.52 -44.19 12.96
N VAL A 941 43.71 -44.17 11.89
CA VAL A 941 44.15 -43.89 10.53
C VAL A 941 43.81 -42.48 10.03
N GLU A 942 43.27 -41.61 10.89
CA GLU A 942 42.99 -40.20 10.58
C GLU A 942 44.25 -39.43 10.16
#